data_AF-A0A0F9I1S7-F1
#
_entry.id   AF-A0A0F9I1S7-F1
#
_cell.length_a   1.000
_cell.length_b   1.000
_cell.length_c   1.000
_cell.angle_alpha   90.00
_cell.angle_beta   90.00
_cell.angle_gamma   90.00
#
_symmetry.space_group_name_H-M   'P 1'
#
loop_
_entity.id
_entity.type
_entity.pdbx_description
1 polymer ?
#
loop_
_entity_poly.entity_id
_entity_poly.type
_entity_poly.pdbx_seq_one_letter_code
_entity_poly.pdbx_strand_id
1 'polypeptide(L)'
;MRCWLMLLLAAVPLIAGASDYDEFRVKRQDVFAFARKPTLTHQDDRVAISFATKGYCDVTVAIEETTGRIVRHLAGGVLGEKAPPPFRRNSLQQTVVWDGKDDQGRYIDDRRGIRVRVSLGLKPRFERTLFWSPKKRLHQGAGRWGFVGTQAGLPTPPIAAGPEGVYVFEGRGMDHLRLFDHKGRYVRTIYPPPADMLGKIVGLKWHDFPQGDRLPLKHDILQSTFLTSGPSGMVEKVASMFGSAAMALATSKGRIALAHRRLNRLAPDGSSGGLPLTGPKTCFQVKLHLDGIRQRNWWVGPTSAAFSPDGKRLYLTGHMWRQGRHSFRIVKDCLHGVIVLDYESDEPARVFAGSMKMHDSGTGDGQFRDATSVACDAKGRVYVSDYMNDRIQVFSPDGTHLKNIKAFKPAVVKVHQRTGEIYVFTWIYDHYQTFVHDEARRKKAYQKPLAVPPKLTRLGPFEDPKVRASYPLPLFQSSQYLARGRIWAGLDFTAELDSWTDPPTIWLVPGHPMRDGRKDNTPYLGKGGVGWDNAGIKLYAETGGKLKLLRDFGKEAKKAVVRLVPPMFARQRLYVNPKTGLLYVAEGQTTHYKAFKDILEIDPATGRIREVKLPFDAEDMAFDTQGRLYLRSHDKLARFEMNTWREIPFDYGEEHAKVGTSLSRDTRRRAVASAVPL
;
A
#
# COMPACT_ATOMS: atom_id res chain seq x y z
N MET A 1 54.32 -67.98 22.29
CA MET A 1 54.40 -67.29 23.60
C MET A 1 54.12 -65.81 23.33
N ARG A 2 52.86 -65.35 23.44
CA ARG A 2 52.32 -64.55 24.57
C ARG A 2 53.27 -63.45 25.06
N CYS A 3 52.93 -62.19 24.77
CA CYS A 3 52.95 -61.11 25.76
C CYS A 3 52.00 -59.99 25.33
N TRP A 4 51.07 -59.68 26.22
CA TRP A 4 50.12 -58.58 26.17
C TRP A 4 50.84 -57.27 26.53
N LEU A 5 50.45 -56.15 25.94
CA LEU A 5 50.59 -54.85 26.59
C LEU A 5 49.31 -54.03 26.37
N MET A 6 48.48 -54.00 27.42
CA MET A 6 47.43 -53.00 27.62
C MET A 6 48.09 -51.65 27.89
N LEU A 7 47.64 -50.59 27.21
CA LEU A 7 47.88 -49.21 27.61
C LEU A 7 46.54 -48.56 27.91
N LEU A 8 46.30 -48.33 29.21
CA LEU A 8 45.18 -47.58 29.75
C LEU A 8 45.23 -46.13 29.25
N LEU A 9 44.21 -45.73 28.48
CA LEU A 9 43.89 -44.32 28.27
C LEU A 9 43.11 -43.81 29.48
N ALA A 10 43.77 -43.02 30.31
CA ALA A 10 43.10 -42.21 31.33
C ALA A 10 42.21 -41.18 30.64
N ALA A 11 40.89 -41.32 30.79
CA ALA A 11 39.93 -40.31 30.40
C ALA A 11 40.04 -39.12 31.36
N VAL A 12 40.74 -38.06 30.94
CA VAL A 12 40.59 -36.74 31.54
C VAL A 12 39.25 -36.20 31.04
N PRO A 13 38.27 -35.90 31.90
CA PRO A 13 37.08 -35.21 31.45
C PRO A 13 37.52 -33.81 30.99
N LEU A 14 37.39 -33.55 29.69
CA LEU A 14 37.37 -32.20 29.17
C LEU A 14 36.22 -31.47 29.87
N ILE A 15 36.55 -30.69 30.90
CA ILE A 15 35.67 -29.64 31.39
C ILE A 15 35.58 -28.65 30.23
N ALA A 16 34.53 -28.79 29.42
CA ALA A 16 34.15 -27.79 28.45
C ALA A 16 33.87 -26.51 29.24
N GLY A 17 34.83 -25.58 29.23
CA GLY A 17 34.59 -24.23 29.70
C GLY A 17 33.38 -23.68 28.96
N ALA A 18 32.39 -23.17 29.71
CA ALA A 18 31.26 -22.45 29.15
C ALA A 18 31.80 -21.41 28.15
N SER A 19 31.29 -21.41 26.91
CA SER A 19 31.74 -20.43 25.92
C SER A 19 31.48 -19.02 26.46
N ASP A 20 32.33 -18.05 26.15
CA ASP A 20 32.15 -16.63 26.49
C ASP A 20 30.78 -16.05 26.02
N TYR A 21 30.02 -16.81 25.22
CA TYR A 21 28.68 -16.46 24.77
C TYR A 21 27.53 -16.97 25.66
N ASP A 22 27.79 -17.78 26.69
CA ASP A 22 26.74 -18.28 27.60
C ASP A 22 26.12 -17.17 28.46
N GLU A 23 26.82 -16.05 28.67
CA GLU A 23 26.26 -14.87 29.35
C GLU A 23 25.17 -14.15 28.54
N PHE A 24 25.22 -14.27 27.20
CA PHE A 24 24.24 -13.68 26.28
C PHE A 24 23.06 -14.62 26.01
N ARG A 25 23.17 -15.90 26.38
CA ARG A 25 22.04 -16.81 26.35
C ARG A 25 21.05 -16.42 27.43
N VAL A 26 19.84 -16.09 27.01
CA VAL A 26 18.74 -15.86 27.96
C VAL A 26 18.51 -17.16 28.73
N LYS A 27 18.84 -17.17 30.02
CA LYS A 27 18.65 -18.31 30.92
C LYS A 27 17.16 -18.48 31.21
N ARG A 28 16.43 -19.11 30.28
CA ARG A 28 15.00 -19.39 30.37
C ARG A 28 14.80 -20.78 30.96
N GLN A 29 13.77 -20.93 31.77
CA GLN A 29 13.22 -22.24 32.09
C GLN A 29 12.02 -22.47 31.17
N ASP A 30 11.93 -23.63 30.51
CA ASP A 30 10.79 -24.02 29.67
C ASP A 30 9.56 -24.43 30.52
N VAL A 31 9.21 -23.57 31.48
CA VAL A 31 8.13 -23.78 32.45
C VAL A 31 7.19 -22.57 32.41
N PHE A 32 6.18 -22.65 31.55
CA PHE A 32 5.21 -21.57 31.29
C PHE A 32 3.89 -21.80 32.02
N ALA A 33 3.93 -21.88 33.35
CA ALA A 33 2.75 -22.14 34.17
C ALA A 33 2.65 -21.20 35.38
N PHE A 34 1.43 -20.84 35.73
CA PHE A 34 1.16 -20.09 36.96
C PHE A 34 1.26 -21.00 38.18
N ALA A 35 2.00 -20.56 39.19
CA ALA A 35 1.87 -21.05 40.56
C ALA A 35 0.64 -20.41 41.24
N ARG A 36 0.36 -19.13 40.92
CA ARG A 36 -0.86 -18.42 41.30
C ARG A 36 -1.38 -17.63 40.11
N LYS A 37 -2.64 -17.85 39.74
CA LYS A 37 -3.31 -17.12 38.65
C LYS A 37 -3.37 -15.62 38.96
N PRO A 38 -3.47 -14.75 37.94
CA PRO A 38 -3.59 -13.31 38.14
C PRO A 38 -4.84 -12.93 38.94
N THR A 39 -4.66 -12.03 39.92
CA THR A 39 -5.73 -11.44 40.71
C THR A 39 -5.66 -9.93 40.65
N LEU A 40 -6.83 -9.27 40.68
CA LEU A 40 -6.95 -7.82 40.66
C LEU A 40 -7.33 -7.29 42.04
N THR A 41 -6.68 -6.22 42.45
CA THR A 41 -7.04 -5.47 43.65
C THR A 41 -7.13 -4.01 43.28
N HIS A 42 -8.30 -3.41 43.46
CA HIS A 42 -8.51 -1.99 43.21
C HIS A 42 -8.02 -1.19 44.42
N GLN A 43 -7.15 -0.22 44.18
CA GLN A 43 -6.61 0.71 45.19
C GLN A 43 -6.87 2.12 44.66
N ASP A 44 -7.97 2.73 45.09
CA ASP A 44 -8.44 4.05 44.64
C ASP A 44 -8.48 4.20 43.10
N ASP A 45 -7.58 5.02 42.54
CA ASP A 45 -7.46 5.30 41.11
C ASP A 45 -6.60 4.29 40.34
N ARG A 46 -6.02 3.30 41.03
CA ARG A 46 -5.07 2.30 40.51
C ARG A 46 -5.58 0.87 40.65
N VAL A 47 -5.06 -0.01 39.78
CA VAL A 47 -5.35 -1.44 39.80
C VAL A 47 -4.06 -2.23 39.98
N ALA A 48 -3.94 -2.94 41.10
CA ALA A 48 -2.84 -3.85 41.36
C ALA A 48 -3.14 -5.24 40.79
N ILE A 49 -2.19 -5.80 40.05
CA ILE A 49 -2.28 -7.08 39.36
C ILE A 49 -1.23 -8.00 39.96
N SER A 50 -1.67 -9.02 40.70
CA SER A 50 -0.78 -9.95 41.39
C SER A 50 -0.83 -11.34 40.77
N PHE A 51 0.32 -11.97 40.53
CA PHE A 51 0.41 -13.34 40.00
C PHE A 51 1.70 -14.02 40.49
N ALA A 52 1.80 -15.34 40.31
CA ALA A 52 3.05 -16.06 40.54
C ALA A 52 3.30 -17.11 39.45
N THR A 53 4.54 -17.24 38.99
CA THR A 53 4.96 -18.24 37.99
C THR A 53 5.63 -19.45 38.67
N LYS A 54 5.63 -20.61 38.01
CA LYS A 54 6.35 -21.81 38.48
C LYS A 54 7.85 -21.76 38.18
N GLY A 55 8.28 -20.91 37.26
CA GLY A 55 9.68 -20.75 36.85
C GLY A 55 9.95 -19.38 36.26
N TYR A 56 11.24 -19.09 36.06
CA TYR A 56 11.69 -17.87 35.39
C TYR A 56 11.46 -17.98 33.89
N CYS A 57 10.46 -17.24 33.43
CA CYS A 57 10.02 -17.20 32.04
C CYS A 57 9.70 -15.76 31.65
N ASP A 58 9.47 -15.56 30.36
CA ASP A 58 9.00 -14.29 29.82
C ASP A 58 7.51 -14.09 30.08
N VAL A 59 7.18 -12.87 30.48
CA VAL A 59 5.85 -12.47 30.93
C VAL A 59 5.45 -11.17 30.28
N THR A 60 4.20 -11.07 29.84
CA THR A 60 3.54 -9.79 29.55
C THR A 60 2.30 -9.61 30.38
N VAL A 61 2.00 -8.37 30.73
CA VAL A 61 0.78 -7.94 31.39
C VAL A 61 0.13 -6.89 30.50
N ALA A 62 -1.10 -7.13 30.06
CA ALA A 62 -1.86 -6.22 29.22
C ALA A 62 -3.27 -5.98 29.79
N ILE A 63 -3.77 -4.77 29.60
CA ILE A 63 -5.13 -4.37 29.91
C ILE A 63 -5.97 -4.45 28.63
N GLU A 64 -7.11 -5.13 28.69
CA GLU A 64 -7.99 -5.37 27.55
C GLU A 64 -9.41 -4.87 27.83
N GLU A 65 -10.07 -4.40 26.78
CA GLU A 65 -11.53 -4.22 26.77
C GLU A 65 -12.26 -5.58 26.75
N THR A 66 -13.55 -5.58 27.05
CA THR A 66 -14.42 -6.77 26.92
C THR A 66 -14.43 -7.37 25.51
N THR A 67 -14.11 -6.57 24.49
CA THR A 67 -13.98 -6.97 23.09
C THR A 67 -12.67 -7.72 22.77
N GLY A 68 -11.73 -7.79 23.72
CA GLY A 68 -10.39 -8.38 23.52
C GLY A 68 -9.37 -7.40 22.91
N ARG A 69 -9.73 -6.12 22.73
CA ARG A 69 -8.80 -5.08 22.29
C ARG A 69 -7.86 -4.71 23.43
N ILE A 70 -6.55 -4.80 23.21
CA ILE A 70 -5.55 -4.30 24.16
C ILE A 70 -5.58 -2.77 24.18
N VAL A 71 -5.69 -2.20 25.38
CA VAL A 71 -5.68 -0.76 25.60
C VAL A 71 -4.38 -0.27 26.21
N ARG A 72 -3.72 -1.11 27.00
CA ARG A 72 -2.43 -0.82 27.61
C ARG A 72 -1.56 -2.08 27.64
N HIS A 73 -0.34 -1.98 27.15
CA HIS A 73 0.75 -2.89 27.48
C HIS A 73 1.41 -2.37 28.77
N LEU A 74 1.24 -3.11 29.87
CA LEU A 74 1.61 -2.63 31.20
C LEU A 74 3.02 -3.04 31.59
N ALA A 75 3.41 -4.28 31.28
CA ALA A 75 4.74 -4.80 31.55
C ALA A 75 5.09 -5.92 30.57
N GLY A 76 6.37 -6.08 30.26
CA GLY A 76 6.89 -7.12 29.37
C GLY A 76 8.36 -7.40 29.67
N GLY A 77 8.76 -8.67 29.75
CA GLY A 77 10.14 -9.02 30.04
C GLY A 77 10.35 -10.43 30.55
N VAL A 78 11.61 -10.80 30.76
CA VAL A 78 12.00 -12.10 31.32
C VAL A 78 12.13 -11.99 32.84
N LEU A 79 11.38 -12.78 33.59
CA LEU A 79 11.55 -12.85 35.05
C LEU A 79 12.90 -13.48 35.40
N GLY A 80 13.46 -13.11 36.55
CA GLY A 80 14.76 -13.58 37.02
C GLY A 80 15.62 -12.44 37.55
N GLU A 81 16.93 -12.64 37.54
CA GLU A 81 17.91 -11.70 38.07
C GLU A 81 17.86 -10.33 37.38
N LYS A 82 17.74 -10.34 36.05
CA LYS A 82 17.70 -9.15 35.20
C LYS A 82 16.28 -8.73 34.82
N ALA A 83 15.27 -9.08 35.63
CA ALA A 83 13.89 -8.72 35.33
C ALA A 83 13.74 -7.19 35.16
N PRO A 84 13.10 -6.71 34.08
CA PRO A 84 12.91 -5.28 33.86
C PRO A 84 11.79 -4.75 34.77
N PRO A 85 11.87 -3.49 35.23
CA PRO A 85 10.74 -2.83 35.87
C PRO A 85 9.50 -2.86 34.97
N PRO A 86 8.28 -2.98 35.53
CA PRO A 86 7.95 -3.00 36.96
C PRO A 86 8.05 -4.38 37.62
N PHE A 87 8.58 -5.41 36.94
CA PHE A 87 8.73 -6.73 37.56
C PHE A 87 9.80 -6.70 38.66
N ARG A 88 9.48 -7.37 39.77
CA ARG A 88 10.40 -7.59 40.87
C ARG A 88 11.48 -8.59 40.44
N ARG A 89 12.74 -8.17 40.49
CA ARG A 89 13.92 -9.03 40.23
C ARG A 89 13.96 -10.21 41.21
N ASN A 90 14.49 -11.33 40.75
CA ASN A 90 14.67 -12.57 41.53
C ASN A 90 13.40 -13.01 42.27
N SER A 91 12.23 -12.79 41.67
CA SER A 91 10.96 -13.21 42.26
C SER A 91 10.07 -13.88 41.23
N LEU A 92 9.50 -15.01 41.62
CA LEU A 92 8.41 -15.66 40.90
C LEU A 92 7.05 -15.04 41.23
N GLN A 93 6.96 -14.25 42.31
CA GLN A 93 5.76 -13.54 42.73
C GLN A 93 5.84 -12.09 42.26
N GLN A 94 4.85 -11.66 41.49
CA GLN A 94 4.84 -10.37 40.83
C GLN A 94 3.60 -9.59 41.19
N THR A 95 3.76 -8.28 41.33
CA THR A 95 2.68 -7.31 41.51
C THR A 95 2.98 -6.12 40.61
N VAL A 96 2.09 -5.85 39.66
CA VAL A 96 2.21 -4.73 38.72
C VAL A 96 1.02 -3.81 38.90
N VAL A 97 1.25 -2.50 38.91
CA VAL A 97 0.20 -1.50 39.15
C VAL A 97 -0.11 -0.77 37.85
N TRP A 98 -1.40 -0.71 37.51
CA TRP A 98 -1.92 0.11 36.41
C TRP A 98 -2.51 1.41 36.93
N ASP A 99 -2.19 2.52 36.25
CA ASP A 99 -2.57 3.88 36.60
C ASP A 99 -3.84 4.38 35.89
N GLY A 100 -4.58 3.48 35.24
CA GLY A 100 -5.81 3.83 34.54
C GLY A 100 -5.61 4.45 33.15
N LYS A 101 -4.38 4.48 32.61
CA LYS A 101 -4.08 5.08 31.30
C LYS A 101 -3.89 4.05 30.19
N ASP A 102 -4.15 4.46 28.95
CA ASP A 102 -3.85 3.71 27.73
C ASP A 102 -2.36 3.82 27.33
N ASP A 103 -1.93 3.12 26.27
CA ASP A 103 -0.54 3.20 25.76
C ASP A 103 -0.10 4.62 25.40
N GLN A 104 -1.05 5.51 25.06
CA GLN A 104 -0.79 6.91 24.72
C GLN A 104 -0.76 7.84 25.96
N GLY A 105 -0.95 7.31 27.16
CA GLY A 105 -0.94 8.07 28.41
C GLY A 105 -2.25 8.83 28.69
N ARG A 106 -3.36 8.45 28.05
CA ARG A 106 -4.70 9.04 28.30
C ARG A 106 -5.47 8.18 29.28
N TYR A 107 -6.21 8.79 30.20
CA TYR A 107 -7.09 8.04 31.10
C TYR A 107 -8.22 7.33 30.33
N ILE A 108 -8.56 6.13 30.77
CA ILE A 108 -9.72 5.37 30.31
C ILE A 108 -10.89 5.66 31.25
N ASP A 109 -12.07 5.89 30.68
CA ASP A 109 -13.31 6.17 31.43
C ASP A 109 -13.83 4.91 32.15
N ASP A 110 -13.96 3.77 31.43
CA ASP A 110 -14.37 2.51 32.02
C ASP A 110 -13.18 1.69 32.53
N ARG A 111 -12.81 1.90 33.80
CA ARG A 111 -11.71 1.18 34.48
C ARG A 111 -12.18 -0.08 35.22
N ARG A 112 -13.49 -0.32 35.30
CA ARG A 112 -14.06 -1.49 36.01
C ARG A 112 -14.49 -2.59 35.05
N GLY A 113 -14.81 -2.26 33.80
CA GLY A 113 -15.15 -3.20 32.73
C GLY A 113 -13.95 -3.76 31.96
N ILE A 114 -12.72 -3.58 32.44
CA ILE A 114 -11.51 -4.10 31.80
C ILE A 114 -11.19 -5.55 32.23
N ARG A 115 -10.44 -6.25 31.38
CA ARG A 115 -9.80 -7.53 31.69
C ARG A 115 -8.30 -7.34 31.76
N VAL A 116 -7.63 -8.17 32.55
CA VAL A 116 -6.18 -8.23 32.59
C VAL A 116 -5.71 -9.56 32.03
N ARG A 117 -4.86 -9.49 31.00
CA ARG A 117 -4.20 -10.63 30.41
C ARG A 117 -2.76 -10.70 30.89
N VAL A 118 -2.43 -11.76 31.63
CA VAL A 118 -1.04 -12.13 31.93
C VAL A 118 -0.68 -13.34 31.09
N SER A 119 0.35 -13.22 30.27
CA SER A 119 0.80 -14.27 29.35
C SER A 119 2.21 -14.71 29.73
N LEU A 120 2.47 -16.02 29.76
CA LEU A 120 3.78 -16.64 30.00
C LEU A 120 4.26 -17.32 28.70
N GLY A 121 5.57 -17.32 28.42
CA GLY A 121 6.12 -18.07 27.28
C GLY A 121 5.80 -17.45 25.92
N LEU A 122 6.00 -16.15 25.80
CA LEU A 122 5.72 -15.36 24.61
C LEU A 122 6.61 -15.78 23.45
N LYS A 123 5.98 -15.80 22.27
CA LYS A 123 6.68 -15.91 21.00
C LYS A 123 6.44 -14.62 20.25
N PRO A 124 7.49 -13.95 19.73
CA PRO A 124 7.30 -12.77 18.92
C PRO A 124 6.42 -13.14 17.73
N ARG A 125 5.42 -12.30 17.47
CA ARG A 125 4.60 -12.37 16.26
C ARG A 125 4.67 -11.02 15.59
N PHE A 126 4.87 -11.02 14.28
CA PHE A 126 4.74 -9.81 13.51
C PHE A 126 3.27 -9.36 13.58
N GLU A 127 3.04 -8.13 14.04
CA GLU A 127 1.69 -7.55 14.08
C GLU A 127 1.48 -6.61 12.88
N ARG A 128 2.26 -5.52 12.82
CA ARG A 128 2.15 -4.48 11.79
C ARG A 128 3.47 -3.71 11.63
N THR A 129 3.65 -3.05 10.48
CA THR A 129 4.76 -2.13 10.27
C THR A 129 4.56 -0.79 10.98
N LEU A 130 5.64 -0.02 11.18
CA LEU A 130 5.54 1.38 11.60
C LEU A 130 4.76 2.20 10.56
N PHE A 131 3.99 3.18 11.03
CA PHE A 131 3.11 4.03 10.19
C PHE A 131 2.06 3.24 9.39
N TRP A 132 1.69 2.07 9.88
CA TRP A 132 0.62 1.28 9.30
C TRP A 132 -0.73 1.93 9.58
N SER A 133 -1.48 2.16 8.52
CA SER A 133 -2.92 2.41 8.58
C SER A 133 -3.54 1.74 7.37
N PRO A 134 -4.67 1.02 7.52
CA PRO A 134 -5.31 0.37 6.40
C PRO A 134 -5.88 1.38 5.40
N LYS A 135 -6.17 2.60 5.86
CA LYS A 135 -6.72 3.72 5.07
C LYS A 135 -5.64 4.60 4.45
N LYS A 136 -4.38 4.41 4.86
CA LYS A 136 -3.24 5.05 4.23
C LYS A 136 -3.00 4.39 2.87
N ARG A 137 -2.99 5.22 1.83
CA ARG A 137 -2.55 4.83 0.48
C ARG A 137 -1.08 4.41 0.54
N LEU A 138 -0.72 3.31 -0.09
CA LEU A 138 0.67 2.80 -0.07
C LEU A 138 1.47 3.25 -1.27
N HIS A 139 0.80 3.69 -2.33
CA HIS A 139 1.43 4.02 -3.59
C HIS A 139 2.58 5.03 -3.43
N GLN A 140 3.69 4.85 -4.14
CA GLN A 140 4.64 5.93 -4.40
C GLN A 140 4.41 6.37 -5.83
N GLY A 141 4.07 7.64 -6.02
CA GLY A 141 4.07 8.25 -7.33
C GLY A 141 5.43 8.06 -7.99
N ALA A 142 5.46 7.89 -9.32
CA ALA A 142 6.68 7.49 -10.01
C ALA A 142 7.81 8.47 -9.67
N GLY A 143 8.88 7.96 -9.05
CA GLY A 143 10.05 8.75 -8.73
C GLY A 143 10.62 9.45 -9.98
N ARG A 144 11.54 10.38 -9.76
CA ARG A 144 12.27 11.13 -10.80
C ARG A 144 12.76 10.26 -11.97
N TRP A 145 13.06 8.98 -11.67
CA TRP A 145 13.50 7.91 -12.57
C TRP A 145 12.45 6.83 -12.83
N GLY A 146 11.17 7.18 -13.01
CA GLY A 146 10.28 6.30 -13.78
C GLY A 146 10.96 6.04 -15.12
N PHE A 147 11.73 4.96 -15.21
CA PHE A 147 12.61 4.69 -16.34
C PHE A 147 11.73 4.72 -17.58
N VAL A 148 12.17 5.47 -18.59
CA VAL A 148 11.55 5.54 -19.90
C VAL A 148 11.44 4.09 -20.40
N GLY A 149 10.21 3.55 -20.42
CA GLY A 149 9.95 2.14 -20.78
C GLY A 149 9.48 1.21 -19.67
N THR A 150 9.34 1.65 -18.42
CA THR A 150 8.73 0.82 -17.35
C THR A 150 7.21 0.96 -17.39
N GLN A 151 6.50 -0.16 -17.46
CA GLN A 151 5.03 -0.27 -17.43
C GLN A 151 4.48 0.01 -16.03
N ALA A 152 4.84 1.18 -15.47
CA ALA A 152 4.32 1.63 -14.19
C ALA A 152 2.82 1.93 -14.36
N GLY A 153 2.01 1.06 -13.75
CA GLY A 153 0.56 1.00 -13.89
C GLY A 153 -0.19 2.12 -13.18
N LEU A 154 -1.49 1.86 -12.97
CA LEU A 154 -2.51 2.80 -12.53
C LEU A 154 -2.04 3.82 -11.48
N PRO A 155 -2.39 5.12 -11.62
CA PRO A 155 -2.17 6.10 -10.56
C PRO A 155 -3.17 5.96 -9.39
N THR A 156 -4.19 5.10 -9.52
CA THR A 156 -5.31 4.93 -8.59
C THR A 156 -5.58 3.44 -8.29
N PRO A 157 -5.97 3.06 -7.06
CA PRO A 157 -6.23 1.68 -6.68
C PRO A 157 -7.48 1.13 -7.38
N PRO A 158 -7.43 -0.09 -7.94
CA PRO A 158 -8.64 -0.84 -8.27
C PRO A 158 -9.49 -1.07 -7.01
N ILE A 159 -10.80 -0.87 -7.15
CA ILE A 159 -11.80 -1.07 -6.10
C ILE A 159 -12.94 -1.91 -6.69
N ALA A 160 -13.43 -2.88 -5.92
CA ALA A 160 -14.62 -3.65 -6.26
C ALA A 160 -15.48 -3.89 -5.02
N ALA A 161 -16.78 -3.67 -5.14
CA ALA A 161 -17.74 -4.00 -4.08
C ALA A 161 -18.34 -5.39 -4.29
N GLY A 162 -18.59 -6.10 -3.20
CA GLY A 162 -19.23 -7.41 -3.17
C GLY A 162 -20.02 -7.61 -1.88
N PRO A 163 -20.72 -8.74 -1.71
CA PRO A 163 -21.55 -8.99 -0.52
C PRO A 163 -20.81 -8.94 0.81
N GLU A 164 -19.50 -9.21 0.81
CA GLU A 164 -18.68 -9.21 2.02
C GLU A 164 -18.17 -7.81 2.42
N GLY A 165 -18.28 -6.83 1.52
CA GLY A 165 -17.73 -5.48 1.68
C GLY A 165 -17.08 -4.95 0.41
N VAL A 166 -16.12 -4.04 0.58
CA VAL A 166 -15.42 -3.38 -0.51
C VAL A 166 -13.93 -3.70 -0.48
N TYR A 167 -13.46 -4.26 -1.58
CA TYR A 167 -12.09 -4.69 -1.80
C TYR A 167 -11.30 -3.55 -2.43
N VAL A 168 -10.15 -3.22 -1.83
CA VAL A 168 -9.24 -2.17 -2.31
C VAL A 168 -7.87 -2.77 -2.53
N PHE A 169 -7.39 -2.69 -3.77
CA PHE A 169 -6.04 -3.13 -4.14
C PHE A 169 -5.08 -1.95 -4.24
N GLU A 170 -3.97 -2.00 -3.51
CA GLU A 170 -2.90 -1.00 -3.54
C GLU A 170 -1.57 -1.71 -3.78
N GLY A 171 -0.81 -1.33 -4.81
CA GLY A 171 0.45 -2.03 -5.10
C GLY A 171 1.38 -1.28 -6.03
N ARG A 172 2.68 -1.26 -5.66
CA ARG A 172 3.81 -0.83 -6.49
C ARG A 172 5.15 -1.27 -5.87
N GLY A 173 5.48 -2.55 -5.99
CA GLY A 173 6.63 -3.17 -5.31
C GLY A 173 6.34 -3.64 -3.87
N MET A 174 5.15 -3.34 -3.33
CA MET A 174 4.57 -4.01 -2.16
C MET A 174 3.05 -4.03 -2.33
N ASP A 175 2.49 -5.17 -2.71
CA ASP A 175 1.09 -5.28 -3.07
C ASP A 175 0.22 -5.63 -1.86
N HIS A 176 -0.95 -4.99 -1.74
CA HIS A 176 -1.93 -5.23 -0.71
C HIS A 176 -3.33 -5.28 -1.29
N LEU A 177 -4.09 -6.31 -0.90
CA LEU A 177 -5.53 -6.37 -1.10
C LEU A 177 -6.19 -6.33 0.27
N ARG A 178 -7.05 -5.34 0.50
CA ARG A 178 -7.74 -5.15 1.78
C ARG A 178 -9.24 -5.21 1.59
N LEU A 179 -9.92 -5.81 2.55
CA LEU A 179 -11.37 -5.78 2.68
C LEU A 179 -11.75 -4.72 3.71
N PHE A 180 -12.67 -3.85 3.31
CA PHE A 180 -13.39 -2.95 4.19
C PHE A 180 -14.85 -3.37 4.22
N ASP A 181 -15.54 -3.09 5.31
CA ASP A 181 -16.99 -3.21 5.29
C ASP A 181 -17.61 -2.09 4.46
N HIS A 182 -18.90 -2.21 4.20
CA HIS A 182 -19.68 -1.21 3.46
C HIS A 182 -19.69 0.19 4.09
N LYS A 183 -19.28 0.32 5.36
CA LYS A 183 -19.14 1.59 6.09
C LYS A 183 -17.70 2.12 6.07
N GLY A 184 -16.79 1.51 5.30
CA GLY A 184 -15.39 1.91 5.21
C GLY A 184 -14.54 1.60 6.45
N ARG A 185 -14.97 0.69 7.32
CA ARG A 185 -14.15 0.17 8.42
C ARG A 185 -13.29 -0.98 7.89
N TYR A 186 -12.02 -1.01 8.30
CA TYR A 186 -11.11 -2.09 7.90
C TYR A 186 -11.58 -3.41 8.51
N VAL A 187 -11.68 -4.45 7.68
CA VAL A 187 -12.04 -5.81 8.10
C VAL A 187 -10.77 -6.65 8.20
N ARG A 188 -10.05 -6.80 7.08
CA ARG A 188 -8.78 -7.54 7.04
C ARG A 188 -7.93 -7.22 5.82
N THR A 189 -6.68 -7.64 5.88
CA THR A 189 -5.79 -7.75 4.73
C THR A 189 -5.93 -9.17 4.18
N ILE A 190 -6.27 -9.28 2.90
CA ILE A 190 -6.41 -10.55 2.16
C ILE A 190 -5.07 -10.93 1.54
N TYR A 191 -4.38 -9.92 1.01
CA TYR A 191 -3.05 -10.08 0.43
C TYR A 191 -2.11 -8.99 0.99
N PRO A 192 -0.89 -9.31 1.42
CA PRO A 192 -0.34 -10.66 1.56
C PRO A 192 -1.20 -11.54 2.49
N PRO A 193 -1.33 -12.84 2.19
CA PRO A 193 -2.17 -13.74 2.96
C PRO A 193 -1.58 -13.99 4.35
N PRO A 194 -2.41 -14.31 5.35
CA PRO A 194 -1.94 -14.88 6.61
C PRO A 194 -1.05 -16.12 6.37
N ALA A 195 -0.06 -16.34 7.23
CA ALA A 195 0.91 -17.43 7.04
C ALA A 195 0.26 -18.82 7.00
N ASP A 196 -0.78 -19.03 7.80
CA ASP A 196 -1.61 -20.24 7.84
C ASP A 196 -2.48 -20.44 6.58
N MET A 197 -2.65 -19.40 5.76
CA MET A 197 -3.34 -19.50 4.47
C MET A 197 -2.40 -19.85 3.31
N LEU A 198 -1.07 -19.79 3.49
CA LEU A 198 -0.11 -20.06 2.41
C LEU A 198 -0.28 -21.46 1.80
N GLY A 199 -0.55 -22.48 2.64
CA GLY A 199 -0.80 -23.85 2.18
C GLY A 199 -2.10 -24.02 1.38
N LYS A 200 -3.03 -23.06 1.47
CA LYS A 200 -4.31 -23.05 0.74
C LYS A 200 -4.25 -22.23 -0.56
N ILE A 201 -3.07 -21.74 -0.93
CA ILE A 201 -2.85 -21.05 -2.20
C ILE A 201 -2.24 -22.04 -3.17
N VAL A 202 -3.07 -22.52 -4.08
CA VAL A 202 -2.67 -23.49 -5.09
C VAL A 202 -1.72 -22.83 -6.09
N GLY A 203 -0.61 -23.50 -6.42
CA GLY A 203 0.36 -23.02 -7.41
C GLY A 203 1.49 -22.13 -6.88
N LEU A 204 1.63 -21.98 -5.55
CA LEU A 204 2.85 -21.39 -4.98
C LEU A 204 4.06 -22.27 -5.24
N LYS A 205 5.20 -21.63 -5.54
CA LYS A 205 6.51 -22.29 -5.58
C LYS A 205 7.09 -22.30 -4.17
N TRP A 206 7.72 -23.40 -3.77
CA TRP A 206 8.30 -23.57 -2.43
C TRP A 206 9.79 -23.86 -2.53
N HIS A 207 10.55 -23.43 -1.53
CA HIS A 207 11.96 -23.72 -1.39
C HIS A 207 12.24 -24.25 0.01
N ASP A 208 12.97 -25.36 0.06
CA ASP A 208 13.49 -25.96 1.29
C ASP A 208 14.85 -25.32 1.58
N PHE A 209 14.95 -24.63 2.72
CA PHE A 209 16.15 -23.94 3.15
C PHE A 209 17.03 -24.89 3.98
N PRO A 210 18.38 -24.79 3.92
CA PRO A 210 19.29 -25.64 4.69
C PRO A 210 19.06 -25.61 6.21
N GLN A 211 18.44 -24.54 6.73
CA GLN A 211 18.05 -24.40 8.12
C GLN A 211 16.84 -25.27 8.53
N GLY A 212 16.23 -26.00 7.58
CA GLY A 212 15.07 -26.87 7.80
C GLY A 212 13.73 -26.22 7.51
N ASP A 213 13.70 -24.92 7.19
CA ASP A 213 12.47 -24.19 6.88
C ASP A 213 12.02 -24.39 5.43
N ARG A 214 10.71 -24.52 5.21
CA ARG A 214 10.09 -24.57 3.87
C ARG A 214 9.24 -23.33 3.65
N LEU A 215 9.67 -22.43 2.76
CA LEU A 215 9.01 -21.14 2.54
C LEU A 215 8.60 -20.94 1.08
N PRO A 216 7.52 -20.22 0.80
CA PRO A 216 7.09 -19.94 -0.56
C PRO A 216 7.97 -18.87 -1.21
N LEU A 217 8.30 -19.07 -2.48
CA LEU A 217 9.09 -18.14 -3.29
C LEU A 217 8.21 -17.03 -3.87
N LYS A 218 8.75 -15.81 -3.89
CA LYS A 218 8.14 -14.66 -4.53
C LYS A 218 8.79 -14.42 -5.90
N HIS A 219 8.09 -13.76 -6.81
CA HIS A 219 8.46 -13.76 -8.23
C HIS A 219 9.38 -12.63 -8.69
N ASP A 220 9.53 -11.56 -7.91
CA ASP A 220 10.26 -10.36 -8.29
C ASP A 220 11.66 -10.28 -7.68
N ILE A 221 12.51 -9.38 -8.20
CA ILE A 221 13.88 -9.24 -7.70
C ILE A 221 13.95 -8.73 -6.25
N LEU A 222 12.88 -8.10 -5.75
CA LEU A 222 12.77 -7.64 -4.37
C LEU A 222 12.08 -8.66 -3.47
N GLN A 223 11.65 -9.82 -3.99
CA GLN A 223 10.87 -10.83 -3.26
C GLN A 223 9.71 -10.19 -2.47
N SER A 224 8.94 -9.32 -3.14
CA SER A 224 7.82 -8.55 -2.60
C SER A 224 6.46 -9.18 -2.85
N THR A 225 6.29 -10.02 -3.89
CA THR A 225 4.96 -10.48 -4.30
C THR A 225 4.90 -11.93 -4.83
N PHE A 226 3.85 -12.66 -4.45
CA PHE A 226 3.39 -13.93 -5.04
C PHE A 226 2.51 -13.70 -6.29
N LEU A 227 2.03 -12.47 -6.53
CA LEU A 227 1.14 -12.19 -7.65
C LEU A 227 1.92 -12.16 -8.96
N THR A 228 1.41 -12.88 -9.95
CA THR A 228 1.94 -12.99 -11.32
C THR A 228 1.15 -12.16 -12.32
N SER A 229 0.09 -11.50 -11.86
CA SER A 229 -0.86 -10.78 -12.70
C SER A 229 -0.23 -9.57 -13.34
N GLY A 230 0.87 -9.02 -12.82
CA GLY A 230 1.50 -7.80 -13.32
C GLY A 230 3.00 -7.92 -13.55
N PRO A 231 3.65 -6.86 -14.05
CA PRO A 231 5.08 -6.81 -14.28
C PRO A 231 5.92 -6.96 -13.01
N SER A 232 5.37 -6.69 -11.82
CA SER A 232 6.07 -6.95 -10.56
C SER A 232 6.42 -8.44 -10.44
N GLY A 233 5.48 -9.34 -10.68
CA GLY A 233 5.71 -10.79 -10.61
C GLY A 233 6.45 -11.42 -11.79
N MET A 234 7.10 -10.64 -12.65
CA MET A 234 7.92 -11.15 -13.75
C MET A 234 9.38 -10.77 -13.47
N VAL A 235 10.33 -11.68 -13.67
CA VAL A 235 11.78 -11.42 -13.46
C VAL A 235 12.34 -10.52 -14.59
N GLU A 236 11.87 -9.27 -14.66
CA GLU A 236 12.39 -8.23 -15.55
C GLU A 236 13.27 -7.28 -14.73
N LYS A 237 14.51 -7.02 -15.20
CA LYS A 237 15.58 -6.30 -14.44
C LYS A 237 15.15 -4.99 -13.75
N VAL A 238 14.23 -4.23 -14.34
CA VAL A 238 13.84 -2.89 -13.84
C VAL A 238 12.33 -2.74 -13.65
N ALA A 239 11.51 -3.43 -14.46
CA ALA A 239 10.06 -3.33 -14.36
C ALA A 239 9.50 -3.99 -13.09
N SER A 240 10.18 -5.02 -12.57
CA SER A 240 9.75 -5.75 -11.37
C SER A 240 9.80 -4.92 -10.10
N MET A 241 10.77 -4.01 -9.96
CA MET A 241 10.94 -3.15 -8.77
C MET A 241 9.80 -2.15 -8.56
N PHE A 242 9.21 -1.64 -9.65
CA PHE A 242 8.24 -0.54 -9.63
C PHE A 242 6.93 -0.88 -10.33
N GLY A 243 6.72 -2.16 -10.64
CA GLY A 243 5.56 -2.67 -11.34
C GLY A 243 4.31 -2.71 -10.46
N SER A 244 3.14 -2.68 -11.10
CA SER A 244 1.85 -2.87 -10.43
C SER A 244 1.40 -4.32 -10.62
N ALA A 245 1.15 -5.08 -9.55
CA ALA A 245 0.69 -6.46 -9.74
C ALA A 245 -0.70 -6.53 -10.38
N ALA A 246 -1.61 -5.60 -10.10
CA ALA A 246 -2.93 -5.59 -10.70
C ALA A 246 -3.34 -4.19 -11.17
N MET A 247 -4.12 -4.15 -12.25
CA MET A 247 -4.72 -2.93 -12.80
C MET A 247 -6.24 -3.07 -12.98
N ALA A 248 -6.80 -4.26 -12.87
CA ALA A 248 -8.23 -4.47 -12.77
C ALA A 248 -8.54 -5.40 -11.60
N LEU A 249 -9.69 -5.16 -10.96
CA LEU A 249 -10.20 -5.94 -9.84
C LEU A 249 -11.69 -6.18 -10.07
N ALA A 250 -12.14 -7.42 -9.87
CA ALA A 250 -13.55 -7.78 -9.84
C ALA A 250 -13.79 -8.84 -8.76
N THR A 251 -15.00 -8.87 -8.23
CA THR A 251 -15.42 -9.85 -7.22
C THR A 251 -16.78 -10.44 -7.55
N SER A 252 -16.97 -11.73 -7.26
CA SER A 252 -18.26 -12.41 -7.38
C SER A 252 -18.25 -13.71 -6.58
N LYS A 253 -19.28 -13.94 -5.76
CA LYS A 253 -19.51 -15.21 -5.03
C LYS A 253 -18.25 -15.79 -4.35
N GLY A 254 -17.60 -15.01 -3.50
CA GLY A 254 -16.38 -15.45 -2.81
C GLY A 254 -15.15 -15.63 -3.72
N ARG A 255 -15.17 -15.09 -4.94
CA ARG A 255 -14.04 -15.06 -5.88
C ARG A 255 -13.56 -13.65 -6.07
N ILE A 256 -12.26 -13.52 -6.23
CA ILE A 256 -11.55 -12.27 -6.49
C ILE A 256 -10.67 -12.49 -7.72
N ALA A 257 -10.85 -11.62 -8.71
CA ALA A 257 -10.01 -11.57 -9.90
C ALA A 257 -9.12 -10.33 -9.84
N LEU A 258 -7.81 -10.54 -9.88
CA LEU A 258 -6.81 -9.48 -10.11
C LEU A 258 -6.25 -9.67 -11.51
N ALA A 259 -6.27 -8.63 -12.35
CA ALA A 259 -5.81 -8.75 -13.74
C ALA A 259 -4.89 -7.60 -14.15
N HIS A 260 -3.88 -7.94 -14.95
CA HIS A 260 -3.10 -7.02 -15.77
C HIS A 260 -2.44 -7.79 -16.94
N ARG A 261 -1.23 -8.32 -16.79
CA ARG A 261 -0.60 -9.28 -17.71
C ARG A 261 -1.26 -10.66 -17.68
N ARG A 262 -1.62 -11.16 -16.50
CA ARG A 262 -2.33 -12.43 -16.29
C ARG A 262 -3.45 -12.26 -15.28
N LEU A 263 -4.34 -13.25 -15.21
CA LEU A 263 -5.28 -13.39 -14.11
C LEU A 263 -4.56 -13.93 -12.87
N ASN A 264 -4.81 -13.33 -11.70
CA ASN A 264 -4.65 -13.98 -10.41
C ASN A 264 -6.01 -14.23 -9.74
N ARG A 265 -6.14 -15.41 -9.12
CA ARG A 265 -7.36 -15.88 -8.46
C ARG A 265 -7.16 -15.94 -6.96
N LEU A 266 -8.01 -15.22 -6.23
CA LEU A 266 -8.01 -15.20 -4.77
C LEU A 266 -9.43 -15.40 -4.26
N ALA A 267 -9.55 -15.78 -2.99
CA ALA A 267 -10.79 -15.78 -2.24
C ALA A 267 -10.73 -14.76 -1.09
N PRO A 268 -11.88 -14.32 -0.54
CA PRO A 268 -11.91 -13.35 0.54
C PRO A 268 -11.10 -13.75 1.76
N ASP A 269 -10.92 -15.05 2.02
CA ASP A 269 -10.16 -15.59 3.15
C ASP A 269 -8.62 -15.53 2.98
N GLY A 270 -8.14 -15.16 1.79
CA GLY A 270 -6.72 -15.12 1.46
C GLY A 270 -6.20 -16.40 0.79
N SER A 271 -7.04 -17.43 0.65
CA SER A 271 -6.72 -18.60 -0.17
C SER A 271 -6.86 -18.28 -1.67
N SER A 272 -6.55 -19.25 -2.54
CA SER A 272 -6.85 -19.15 -3.98
C SER A 272 -8.23 -19.71 -4.35
N GLY A 273 -9.07 -20.02 -3.35
CA GLY A 273 -10.40 -20.60 -3.58
C GLY A 273 -10.37 -22.00 -4.21
N GLY A 274 -9.28 -22.75 -4.01
CA GLY A 274 -9.06 -24.08 -4.60
C GLY A 274 -8.59 -24.07 -6.05
N LEU A 275 -8.50 -22.90 -6.70
CA LEU A 275 -7.99 -22.76 -8.07
C LEU A 275 -6.51 -22.36 -8.06
N PRO A 276 -5.72 -22.68 -9.09
CA PRO A 276 -4.38 -22.15 -9.23
C PRO A 276 -4.36 -20.61 -9.16
N LEU A 277 -3.48 -20.07 -8.31
CA LEU A 277 -3.32 -18.63 -8.11
C LEU A 277 -3.11 -17.92 -9.45
N THR A 278 -2.32 -18.49 -10.36
CA THR A 278 -2.04 -17.95 -11.69
C THR A 278 -3.01 -18.51 -12.72
N GLY A 279 -3.62 -17.64 -13.52
CA GLY A 279 -4.48 -18.01 -14.65
C GLY A 279 -3.95 -17.58 -16.02
N PRO A 280 -4.83 -17.52 -17.03
CA PRO A 280 -4.46 -17.22 -18.41
C PRO A 280 -3.97 -15.77 -18.58
N LYS A 281 -3.37 -15.50 -19.75
CA LYS A 281 -2.93 -14.14 -20.12
C LYS A 281 -4.16 -13.24 -20.33
N THR A 282 -4.04 -12.01 -19.86
CA THR A 282 -5.09 -10.97 -19.98
C THR A 282 -4.61 -9.75 -20.76
N CYS A 283 -3.32 -9.70 -21.11
CA CYS A 283 -2.71 -8.61 -21.87
C CYS A 283 -2.36 -8.99 -23.31
N PHE A 284 -2.16 -7.95 -24.12
CA PHE A 284 -1.71 -8.06 -25.50
C PHE A 284 -0.36 -7.35 -25.68
N GLN A 285 0.41 -7.80 -26.66
CA GLN A 285 1.69 -7.20 -26.97
C GLN A 285 1.54 -6.28 -28.18
N VAL A 286 1.84 -4.99 -28.01
CA VAL A 286 1.84 -3.99 -29.08
C VAL A 286 3.28 -3.53 -29.36
N LYS A 287 3.59 -3.25 -30.62
CA LYS A 287 4.90 -2.71 -31.01
C LYS A 287 4.80 -1.19 -31.09
N LEU A 288 5.45 -0.49 -30.17
CA LEU A 288 5.44 0.97 -30.17
C LEU A 288 6.76 1.51 -30.74
N HIS A 289 6.64 2.42 -31.71
CA HIS A 289 7.78 3.18 -32.22
C HIS A 289 7.95 4.47 -31.39
N LEU A 290 8.86 4.46 -30.42
CA LEU A 290 9.22 5.68 -29.71
C LEU A 290 10.36 6.31 -30.51
N ASP A 291 10.11 7.38 -31.23
CA ASP A 291 11.15 7.97 -32.09
C ASP A 291 12.49 8.11 -31.30
N GLY A 292 13.59 7.61 -31.88
CA GLY A 292 14.93 7.60 -31.25
C GLY A 292 15.18 6.52 -30.20
N ILE A 293 14.21 5.64 -29.92
CA ILE A 293 14.37 4.40 -29.18
C ILE A 293 14.00 3.25 -30.12
N ARG A 294 14.80 2.17 -30.15
CA ARG A 294 14.45 0.96 -30.91
C ARG A 294 13.04 0.49 -30.55
N GLN A 295 12.27 -0.02 -31.52
CA GLN A 295 10.95 -0.62 -31.28
C GLN A 295 11.03 -1.57 -30.10
N ARG A 296 10.12 -1.40 -29.12
CA ARG A 296 9.99 -2.33 -28.00
C ARG A 296 8.60 -2.94 -28.01
N ASN A 297 8.55 -4.18 -27.54
CA ASN A 297 7.31 -4.87 -27.25
C ASN A 297 6.73 -4.30 -25.95
N TRP A 298 5.48 -3.86 -26.00
CA TRP A 298 4.74 -3.35 -24.86
C TRP A 298 3.55 -4.24 -24.55
N TRP A 299 3.50 -4.76 -23.34
CA TRP A 299 2.31 -5.40 -22.77
C TRP A 299 1.25 -4.38 -22.37
N VAL A 300 0.04 -4.55 -22.89
CA VAL A 300 -1.12 -3.73 -22.63
C VAL A 300 -2.15 -4.61 -21.96
N GLY A 301 -2.37 -4.41 -20.66
CA GLY A 301 -3.38 -5.14 -19.89
C GLY A 301 -4.62 -4.30 -19.59
N PRO A 302 -5.70 -4.94 -19.09
CA PRO A 302 -6.97 -4.28 -18.81
C PRO A 302 -6.88 -3.39 -17.56
N THR A 303 -7.78 -2.42 -17.51
CA THR A 303 -7.99 -1.53 -16.35
C THR A 303 -9.39 -1.65 -15.74
N SER A 304 -10.30 -2.39 -16.38
CA SER A 304 -11.65 -2.68 -15.88
C SER A 304 -11.96 -4.15 -16.03
N ALA A 305 -12.64 -4.70 -15.01
CA ALA A 305 -13.08 -6.08 -14.97
C ALA A 305 -14.51 -6.18 -14.43
N ALA A 306 -15.29 -7.14 -14.91
CA ALA A 306 -16.60 -7.48 -14.36
C ALA A 306 -16.86 -8.98 -14.50
N PHE A 307 -17.37 -9.60 -13.44
CA PHE A 307 -17.86 -10.97 -13.50
C PHE A 307 -19.26 -11.02 -14.11
N SER A 308 -19.57 -12.12 -14.80
CA SER A 308 -20.96 -12.54 -14.98
C SER A 308 -21.62 -12.81 -13.61
N PRO A 309 -22.95 -12.67 -13.49
CA PRO A 309 -23.66 -12.85 -12.22
C PRO A 309 -23.52 -14.28 -11.66
N ASP A 310 -23.27 -15.27 -12.51
CA ASP A 310 -23.00 -16.63 -12.08
C ASP A 310 -21.58 -16.85 -11.52
N GLY A 311 -20.65 -15.90 -11.75
CA GLY A 311 -19.24 -15.95 -11.34
C GLY A 311 -18.35 -16.79 -12.26
N LYS A 312 -18.85 -17.25 -13.41
CA LYS A 312 -18.12 -18.15 -14.33
C LYS A 312 -17.30 -17.41 -15.38
N ARG A 313 -17.80 -16.30 -15.91
CA ARG A 313 -17.12 -15.49 -16.93
C ARG A 313 -16.56 -14.22 -16.34
N LEU A 314 -15.40 -13.80 -16.82
CA LEU A 314 -14.77 -12.53 -16.48
C LEU A 314 -14.58 -11.71 -17.75
N TYR A 315 -15.25 -10.57 -17.81
CA TYR A 315 -15.12 -9.58 -18.89
C TYR A 315 -14.05 -8.56 -18.53
N LEU A 316 -13.19 -8.21 -19.49
CA LEU A 316 -12.04 -7.33 -19.28
C LEU A 316 -11.94 -6.32 -20.42
N THR A 317 -11.68 -5.06 -20.08
CA THR A 317 -11.45 -3.98 -21.07
C THR A 317 -10.54 -2.89 -20.49
N GLY A 318 -10.35 -1.79 -21.23
CA GLY A 318 -9.45 -0.71 -20.85
C GLY A 318 -7.99 -1.05 -21.10
N HIS A 319 -7.71 -1.80 -22.17
CA HIS A 319 -6.38 -2.16 -22.66
C HIS A 319 -5.71 -0.97 -23.36
N MET A 320 -5.17 -0.05 -22.57
CA MET A 320 -4.67 1.24 -23.07
C MET A 320 -3.16 1.41 -22.97
N TRP A 321 -2.59 2.22 -23.86
CA TRP A 321 -1.21 2.68 -23.76
C TRP A 321 -1.04 4.16 -24.13
N ARG A 322 0.13 4.70 -23.79
CA ARG A 322 0.53 6.07 -24.13
C ARG A 322 1.88 6.02 -24.84
N GLN A 323 2.00 6.68 -25.98
CA GLN A 323 3.24 6.94 -26.70
C GLN A 323 3.56 8.44 -26.57
N GLY A 324 4.78 8.79 -26.17
CA GLY A 324 5.18 10.20 -26.06
C GLY A 324 6.66 10.39 -26.38
N ARG A 325 6.98 11.45 -27.14
CA ARG A 325 8.36 11.88 -27.41
C ARG A 325 8.65 13.31 -26.93
N HIS A 326 9.95 13.62 -26.90
CA HIS A 326 10.66 14.88 -26.59
C HIS A 326 10.29 16.10 -27.46
N SER A 327 9.21 16.06 -28.24
CA SER A 327 8.77 17.13 -29.14
C SER A 327 7.25 17.23 -29.19
N PHE A 328 6.59 17.44 -28.05
CA PHE A 328 5.17 17.85 -27.92
C PHE A 328 4.10 16.96 -28.61
N ARG A 329 4.46 15.81 -29.19
CA ARG A 329 3.56 14.82 -29.80
C ARG A 329 3.38 13.65 -28.84
N ILE A 330 2.20 13.54 -28.23
CA ILE A 330 1.80 12.40 -27.40
C ILE A 330 0.71 11.65 -28.19
N VAL A 331 1.00 10.48 -28.72
CA VAL A 331 -0.02 9.61 -29.34
C VAL A 331 -0.54 8.67 -28.24
N LYS A 332 -1.81 8.74 -27.85
CA LYS A 332 -2.41 7.85 -26.85
C LYS A 332 -3.41 6.92 -27.50
N ASP A 333 -3.22 5.62 -27.43
CA ASP A 333 -4.12 4.71 -28.14
C ASP A 333 -4.47 3.51 -27.26
N CYS A 334 -5.51 2.80 -27.62
CA CYS A 334 -5.96 1.62 -26.90
C CYS A 334 -6.37 0.50 -27.84
N LEU A 335 -6.55 -0.69 -27.27
CA LEU A 335 -7.20 -1.78 -27.97
C LEU A 335 -8.70 -1.58 -27.73
N HIS A 336 -9.42 -1.29 -28.81
CA HIS A 336 -10.82 -0.89 -28.78
C HIS A 336 -11.76 -2.10 -28.67
N GLY A 337 -11.54 -2.94 -27.67
CA GLY A 337 -12.27 -4.19 -27.51
C GLY A 337 -12.49 -4.61 -26.06
N VAL A 338 -13.33 -5.62 -25.94
CA VAL A 338 -13.62 -6.33 -24.70
C VAL A 338 -13.23 -7.78 -24.91
N ILE A 339 -12.51 -8.36 -23.95
CA ILE A 339 -12.21 -9.79 -23.93
C ILE A 339 -13.02 -10.47 -22.83
N VAL A 340 -13.25 -11.77 -22.99
CA VAL A 340 -13.89 -12.62 -21.99
C VAL A 340 -13.06 -13.89 -21.79
N LEU A 341 -13.03 -14.37 -20.55
CA LEU A 341 -12.43 -15.66 -20.19
C LEU A 341 -13.37 -16.41 -19.25
N ASP A 342 -13.25 -17.74 -19.23
CA ASP A 342 -13.87 -18.59 -18.22
C ASP A 342 -12.96 -18.60 -16.99
N TYR A 343 -13.45 -18.10 -15.85
CA TYR A 343 -12.63 -17.78 -14.68
C TYR A 343 -11.91 -19.00 -14.10
N GLU A 344 -12.55 -20.17 -14.10
CA GLU A 344 -11.99 -21.42 -13.56
C GLU A 344 -11.04 -22.12 -14.54
N SER A 345 -11.05 -21.71 -15.81
CA SER A 345 -10.25 -22.31 -16.86
C SER A 345 -8.96 -21.53 -17.11
N ASP A 346 -7.95 -22.23 -17.64
CA ASP A 346 -6.71 -21.64 -18.15
C ASP A 346 -6.71 -21.47 -19.68
N GLU A 347 -7.86 -21.69 -20.33
CA GLU A 347 -8.06 -21.39 -21.74
C GLU A 347 -7.77 -19.90 -22.04
N PRO A 348 -7.17 -19.58 -23.21
CA PRO A 348 -6.91 -18.20 -23.59
C PRO A 348 -8.17 -17.34 -23.65
N ALA A 349 -8.05 -16.07 -23.25
CA ALA A 349 -9.14 -15.11 -23.39
C ALA A 349 -9.53 -14.93 -24.87
N ARG A 350 -10.83 -14.81 -25.13
CA ARG A 350 -11.40 -14.56 -26.47
C ARG A 350 -11.91 -13.13 -26.58
N VAL A 351 -11.94 -12.59 -27.80
CA VAL A 351 -12.60 -11.31 -28.05
C VAL A 351 -14.11 -11.52 -27.85
N PHE A 352 -14.70 -10.69 -26.99
CA PHE A 352 -16.13 -10.64 -26.74
C PHE A 352 -16.82 -9.67 -27.71
N ALA A 353 -16.25 -8.48 -27.88
CA ALA A 353 -16.71 -7.46 -28.83
C ALA A 353 -15.56 -6.51 -29.17
N GLY A 354 -15.63 -5.83 -30.32
CA GLY A 354 -14.61 -4.88 -30.78
C GLY A 354 -13.35 -5.56 -31.32
N SER A 355 -12.21 -4.86 -31.22
CA SER A 355 -10.93 -5.33 -31.75
C SER A 355 -9.78 -5.19 -30.75
N MET A 356 -8.92 -6.21 -30.73
CA MET A 356 -7.67 -6.23 -29.97
C MET A 356 -6.44 -5.93 -30.84
N LYS A 357 -6.65 -5.25 -31.98
CA LYS A 357 -5.59 -4.78 -32.88
C LYS A 357 -5.32 -3.28 -32.70
N MET A 358 -4.11 -2.85 -33.00
CA MET A 358 -3.75 -1.42 -32.97
C MET A 358 -4.49 -0.64 -34.04
N HIS A 359 -4.89 0.60 -33.74
CA HIS A 359 -5.52 1.54 -34.68
C HIS A 359 -6.86 1.08 -35.27
N ASP A 360 -7.55 0.14 -34.62
CA ASP A 360 -8.76 -0.50 -35.13
C ASP A 360 -10.01 0.01 -34.38
N SER A 361 -10.18 1.33 -34.37
CA SER A 361 -11.32 2.00 -33.74
C SER A 361 -12.55 1.98 -34.65
N GLY A 362 -13.75 1.91 -34.10
CA GLY A 362 -14.99 1.98 -34.86
C GLY A 362 -16.12 2.71 -34.15
N THR A 363 -17.21 2.92 -34.89
CA THR A 363 -18.39 3.69 -34.45
C THR A 363 -19.69 2.92 -34.60
N GLY A 364 -19.67 1.77 -35.29
CA GLY A 364 -20.82 0.89 -35.44
C GLY A 364 -21.13 0.08 -34.17
N ASP A 365 -22.21 -0.67 -34.19
CA ASP A 365 -22.58 -1.57 -33.09
C ASP A 365 -21.58 -2.72 -32.98
N GLY A 366 -21.17 -3.04 -31.74
CA GLY A 366 -20.11 -4.02 -31.48
C GLY A 366 -18.69 -3.52 -31.78
N GLN A 367 -18.51 -2.29 -32.26
CA GLN A 367 -17.22 -1.62 -32.42
C GLN A 367 -17.06 -0.50 -31.39
N PHE A 368 -15.83 -0.23 -30.95
CA PHE A 368 -15.58 0.78 -29.93
C PHE A 368 -14.61 1.85 -30.40
N ARG A 369 -14.71 3.01 -29.76
CA ARG A 369 -13.68 4.05 -29.73
C ARG A 369 -13.43 4.37 -28.26
N ASP A 370 -12.44 3.68 -27.72
CA ASP A 370 -12.06 3.63 -26.31
C ASP A 370 -13.09 2.89 -25.43
N ALA A 371 -12.97 1.56 -25.39
CA ALA A 371 -13.68 0.74 -24.43
C ALA A 371 -12.98 0.86 -23.06
N THR A 372 -13.51 1.72 -22.18
CA THR A 372 -12.81 2.14 -20.95
C THR A 372 -13.20 1.35 -19.71
N SER A 373 -14.45 0.91 -19.65
CA SER A 373 -15.03 0.26 -18.49
C SER A 373 -16.06 -0.77 -18.90
N VAL A 374 -16.15 -1.83 -18.10
CA VAL A 374 -17.14 -2.91 -18.26
C VAL A 374 -17.84 -3.17 -16.92
N ALA A 375 -19.15 -3.38 -16.97
CA ALA A 375 -19.98 -3.80 -15.85
C ALA A 375 -20.96 -4.90 -16.31
N CYS A 376 -21.44 -5.71 -15.37
CA CYS A 376 -22.47 -6.71 -15.62
C CYS A 376 -23.63 -6.51 -14.63
N ASP A 377 -24.84 -6.76 -15.09
CA ASP A 377 -26.03 -6.73 -14.24
C ASP A 377 -26.45 -8.14 -13.78
N ALA A 378 -27.44 -8.20 -12.89
CA ALA A 378 -27.96 -9.46 -12.37
C ALA A 378 -28.60 -10.38 -13.43
N LYS A 379 -28.97 -9.84 -14.61
CA LYS A 379 -29.51 -10.60 -15.74
C LYS A 379 -28.42 -11.09 -16.70
N GLY A 380 -27.16 -10.77 -16.44
CA GLY A 380 -26.01 -11.16 -17.28
C GLY A 380 -25.74 -10.23 -18.46
N ARG A 381 -26.43 -9.09 -18.56
CA ARG A 381 -26.15 -8.11 -19.62
C ARG A 381 -24.82 -7.42 -19.34
N VAL A 382 -24.04 -7.20 -20.39
CA VAL A 382 -22.69 -6.61 -20.31
C VAL A 382 -22.74 -5.18 -20.81
N TYR A 383 -22.36 -4.23 -19.97
CA TYR A 383 -22.37 -2.79 -20.25
C TYR A 383 -20.95 -2.31 -20.46
N VAL A 384 -20.68 -1.66 -21.58
CA VAL A 384 -19.35 -1.20 -21.96
C VAL A 384 -19.39 0.29 -22.20
N SER A 385 -18.53 1.02 -21.50
CA SER A 385 -18.29 2.44 -21.74
C SER A 385 -17.53 2.62 -23.05
N ASP A 386 -18.17 3.23 -24.05
CA ASP A 386 -17.59 3.55 -25.36
C ASP A 386 -17.29 5.06 -25.39
N TYR A 387 -16.17 5.42 -24.76
CA TYR A 387 -15.93 6.77 -24.25
C TYR A 387 -15.90 7.83 -25.35
N MET A 388 -15.20 7.59 -26.45
CA MET A 388 -15.08 8.58 -27.52
C MET A 388 -16.33 8.67 -28.39
N ASN A 389 -17.19 7.65 -28.37
CA ASN A 389 -18.46 7.64 -29.09
C ASN A 389 -19.64 8.16 -28.25
N ASP A 390 -19.41 8.63 -27.02
CA ASP A 390 -20.44 9.21 -26.15
C ASP A 390 -21.66 8.29 -25.94
N ARG A 391 -21.38 7.00 -25.71
CA ARG A 391 -22.41 5.99 -25.44
C ARG A 391 -21.93 4.89 -24.50
N ILE A 392 -22.89 4.17 -23.97
CA ILE A 392 -22.70 2.85 -23.36
C ILE A 392 -23.33 1.84 -24.31
N GLN A 393 -22.57 0.82 -24.70
CA GLN A 393 -23.11 -0.32 -25.45
C GLN A 393 -23.47 -1.43 -24.49
N VAL A 394 -24.62 -2.07 -24.73
CA VAL A 394 -25.11 -3.18 -23.91
C VAL A 394 -25.21 -4.43 -24.77
N PHE A 395 -24.68 -5.53 -24.26
CA PHE A 395 -24.64 -6.83 -24.93
C PHE A 395 -25.31 -7.90 -24.07
N SER A 396 -25.80 -8.95 -24.71
CA SER A 396 -26.18 -10.20 -24.05
C SER A 396 -24.94 -11.00 -23.66
N PRO A 397 -25.07 -12.01 -22.77
CA PRO A 397 -23.92 -12.79 -22.30
C PRO A 397 -23.09 -13.49 -23.39
N ASP A 398 -23.70 -13.81 -24.53
CA ASP A 398 -23.12 -14.45 -25.71
C ASP A 398 -22.42 -13.47 -26.67
N GLY A 399 -22.60 -12.15 -26.49
CA GLY A 399 -21.92 -11.12 -27.28
C GLY A 399 -22.81 -10.43 -28.32
N THR A 400 -24.09 -10.78 -28.39
CA THR A 400 -25.05 -10.07 -29.26
C THR A 400 -25.27 -8.65 -28.74
N HIS A 401 -25.15 -7.64 -29.60
CA HIS A 401 -25.47 -6.25 -29.26
C HIS A 401 -26.97 -6.10 -29.03
N LEU A 402 -27.34 -5.42 -27.94
CA LEU A 402 -28.74 -5.22 -27.54
C LEU A 402 -29.19 -3.77 -27.63
N LYS A 403 -28.34 -2.82 -27.20
CA LYS A 403 -28.74 -1.40 -27.09
C LYS A 403 -27.55 -0.46 -27.00
N ASN A 404 -27.71 0.72 -27.59
CA ASN A 404 -26.89 1.90 -27.30
C ASN A 404 -27.63 2.84 -26.34
N ILE A 405 -26.98 3.21 -25.25
CA ILE A 405 -27.47 4.19 -24.29
C ILE A 405 -26.62 5.46 -24.43
N LYS A 406 -27.23 6.59 -24.79
CA LYS A 406 -26.52 7.87 -24.91
C LYS A 406 -25.95 8.30 -23.56
N ALA A 407 -24.65 8.55 -23.51
CA ALA A 407 -23.95 8.93 -22.29
C ALA A 407 -22.75 9.80 -22.64
N PHE A 408 -22.66 11.03 -22.11
CA PHE A 408 -21.54 11.91 -22.45
C PHE A 408 -20.24 11.45 -21.76
N LYS A 409 -19.22 11.13 -22.56
CA LYS A 409 -17.86 10.76 -22.10
C LYS A 409 -17.87 9.79 -20.91
N PRO A 410 -18.48 8.60 -21.04
CA PRO A 410 -18.63 7.65 -19.94
C PRO A 410 -17.27 7.04 -19.63
N ALA A 411 -16.61 7.52 -18.59
CA ALA A 411 -15.29 7.03 -18.18
C ALA A 411 -15.40 5.68 -17.47
N VAL A 412 -16.39 5.55 -16.57
CA VAL A 412 -16.70 4.32 -15.84
C VAL A 412 -18.21 4.10 -15.84
N VAL A 413 -18.63 2.87 -16.10
CA VAL A 413 -20.02 2.42 -15.94
C VAL A 413 -20.10 1.41 -14.80
N LYS A 414 -21.13 1.54 -13.96
CA LYS A 414 -21.50 0.57 -12.93
C LYS A 414 -23.00 0.33 -12.99
N VAL A 415 -23.44 -0.87 -12.62
CA VAL A 415 -24.86 -1.21 -12.58
C VAL A 415 -25.23 -1.65 -11.17
N HIS A 416 -26.30 -1.07 -10.65
CA HIS A 416 -26.81 -1.43 -9.33
C HIS A 416 -27.32 -2.86 -9.34
N GLN A 417 -26.76 -3.73 -8.49
CA GLN A 417 -27.00 -5.18 -8.57
C GLN A 417 -28.45 -5.59 -8.26
N ARG A 418 -29.16 -4.83 -7.42
CA ARG A 418 -30.59 -5.04 -7.11
C ARG A 418 -31.57 -4.31 -8.05
N THR A 419 -31.37 -3.01 -8.31
CA THR A 419 -32.35 -2.19 -9.07
C THR A 419 -32.10 -2.17 -10.58
N GLY A 420 -30.90 -2.54 -11.03
CA GLY A 420 -30.48 -2.43 -12.42
C GLY A 420 -30.18 -1.01 -12.88
N GLU A 421 -30.31 0.00 -12.00
CA GLU A 421 -29.97 1.40 -12.33
C GLU A 421 -28.50 1.53 -12.76
N ILE A 422 -28.26 2.40 -13.72
CA ILE A 422 -26.95 2.54 -14.35
C ILE A 422 -26.29 3.81 -13.85
N TYR A 423 -25.09 3.66 -13.29
CA TYR A 423 -24.28 4.74 -12.77
C TYR A 423 -23.14 5.02 -13.74
N VAL A 424 -23.17 6.22 -14.33
CA VAL A 424 -22.21 6.66 -15.33
C VAL A 424 -21.34 7.75 -14.74
N PHE A 425 -20.06 7.45 -14.57
CA PHE A 425 -19.09 8.44 -14.15
C PHE A 425 -18.39 9.04 -15.36
N THR A 426 -18.32 10.36 -15.38
CA THR A 426 -17.73 11.16 -16.45
C THR A 426 -16.59 11.99 -15.86
N TRP A 427 -15.46 11.99 -16.54
CA TRP A 427 -14.33 12.91 -16.34
C TRP A 427 -13.46 12.90 -17.59
N ILE A 428 -12.50 13.81 -17.67
CA ILE A 428 -11.48 13.77 -18.72
C ILE A 428 -10.71 12.46 -18.56
N TYR A 429 -11.00 11.51 -19.43
CA TYR A 429 -10.30 10.24 -19.51
C TYR A 429 -9.10 10.33 -20.47
N ASP A 430 -9.21 11.20 -21.48
CA ASP A 430 -8.15 11.46 -22.46
C ASP A 430 -7.97 12.95 -22.77
N HIS A 431 -6.71 13.34 -23.04
CA HIS A 431 -6.37 14.66 -23.59
C HIS A 431 -6.58 14.62 -25.09
N TYR A 432 -7.75 15.06 -25.53
CA TYR A 432 -8.16 15.28 -26.92
C TYR A 432 -7.16 16.11 -27.78
N GLN A 433 -6.16 16.76 -27.19
CA GLN A 433 -5.33 17.76 -27.86
C GLN A 433 -4.22 17.23 -28.78
N THR A 434 -4.01 15.91 -28.89
CA THR A 434 -2.85 15.39 -29.64
C THR A 434 -3.18 14.51 -30.86
N PHE A 435 -4.46 14.26 -31.14
CA PHE A 435 -4.89 13.44 -32.29
C PHE A 435 -5.22 14.22 -33.54
N VAL A 436 -4.42 15.24 -33.81
CA VAL A 436 -4.51 15.91 -35.10
C VAL A 436 -3.22 15.67 -35.86
N HIS A 437 -3.26 14.69 -36.76
CA HIS A 437 -2.21 14.47 -37.77
C HIS A 437 -2.07 15.67 -38.72
N ASP A 438 -3.12 16.48 -38.83
CA ASP A 438 -3.20 17.74 -39.58
C ASP A 438 -2.75 18.95 -38.73
N GLU A 439 -1.75 19.68 -39.23
CA GLU A 439 -1.17 20.83 -38.56
C GLU A 439 -2.14 22.02 -38.40
N ALA A 440 -3.12 22.17 -39.29
CA ALA A 440 -4.13 23.23 -39.24
C ALA A 440 -5.17 23.00 -38.13
N ARG A 441 -5.70 21.78 -38.04
CA ARG A 441 -6.60 21.37 -36.95
C ARG A 441 -5.88 21.34 -35.59
N ARG A 442 -4.56 21.10 -35.55
CA ARG A 442 -3.73 21.17 -34.33
C ARG A 442 -3.73 22.60 -33.76
N LYS A 443 -3.50 23.61 -34.61
CA LYS A 443 -3.56 25.03 -34.20
C LYS A 443 -4.95 25.43 -33.66
N LYS A 444 -6.03 24.86 -34.19
CA LYS A 444 -7.41 25.09 -33.73
C LYS A 444 -7.76 24.34 -32.43
N ALA A 445 -7.24 23.13 -32.23
CA ALA A 445 -7.45 22.32 -31.01
C ALA A 445 -6.75 22.90 -29.75
N TYR A 446 -5.70 23.69 -29.93
CA TYR A 446 -5.07 24.46 -28.84
C TYR A 446 -5.91 25.69 -28.40
N GLN A 447 -6.88 26.14 -29.20
CA GLN A 447 -7.60 27.40 -28.94
C GLN A 447 -8.76 27.26 -27.94
N LYS A 448 -9.35 26.07 -27.73
CA LYS A 448 -10.31 25.81 -26.65
C LYS A 448 -10.19 24.36 -26.13
N PRO A 449 -9.75 24.11 -24.87
CA PRO A 449 -9.76 22.77 -24.30
C PRO A 449 -11.18 22.22 -24.19
N LEU A 450 -11.38 20.95 -24.54
CA LEU A 450 -12.66 20.26 -24.35
C LEU A 450 -12.95 20.19 -22.85
N ALA A 451 -13.99 20.90 -22.38
CA ALA A 451 -14.40 20.89 -20.99
C ALA A 451 -15.27 19.64 -20.73
N VAL A 452 -14.68 18.60 -20.13
CA VAL A 452 -15.45 17.44 -19.64
C VAL A 452 -15.61 17.59 -18.12
N PRO A 453 -16.74 18.13 -17.62
CA PRO A 453 -16.93 18.33 -16.20
C PRO A 453 -17.04 16.99 -15.47
N PRO A 454 -16.28 16.78 -14.38
CA PRO A 454 -16.41 15.60 -13.55
C PRO A 454 -17.83 15.47 -12.98
N LYS A 455 -18.54 14.39 -13.31
CA LYS A 455 -19.91 14.16 -12.82
C LYS A 455 -20.26 12.67 -12.72
N LEU A 456 -21.25 12.38 -11.88
CA LEU A 456 -21.96 11.11 -11.85
C LEU A 456 -23.36 11.34 -12.42
N THR A 457 -23.77 10.55 -13.41
CA THR A 457 -25.15 10.52 -13.93
C THR A 457 -25.78 9.17 -13.57
N ARG A 458 -26.92 9.19 -12.86
CA ARG A 458 -27.74 8.00 -12.61
C ARG A 458 -28.83 7.90 -13.67
N LEU A 459 -28.90 6.75 -14.34
CA LEU A 459 -29.94 6.39 -15.29
C LEU A 459 -30.83 5.30 -14.69
N GLY A 460 -32.05 5.17 -15.20
CA GLY A 460 -32.90 4.02 -14.92
C GLY A 460 -32.28 2.70 -15.45
N PRO A 461 -32.95 1.56 -15.20
CA PRO A 461 -32.49 0.27 -15.67
C PRO A 461 -32.53 0.17 -17.21
N PHE A 462 -31.95 -0.88 -17.77
CA PHE A 462 -31.87 -1.12 -19.22
C PHE A 462 -33.19 -0.93 -19.98
N GLU A 463 -34.29 -1.33 -19.34
CA GLU A 463 -35.65 -1.28 -19.86
C GLU A 463 -36.08 0.19 -20.10
N ASP A 464 -35.71 1.10 -19.21
CA ASP A 464 -35.98 2.55 -19.30
C ASP A 464 -34.76 3.37 -18.82
N PRO A 465 -33.67 3.47 -19.61
CA PRO A 465 -32.38 4.02 -19.20
C PRO A 465 -32.36 5.55 -19.29
N LYS A 466 -33.44 6.21 -18.86
CA LYS A 466 -33.56 7.67 -18.81
C LYS A 466 -32.77 8.23 -17.63
N VAL A 467 -32.25 9.45 -17.80
CA VAL A 467 -31.56 10.18 -16.72
C VAL A 467 -32.52 10.41 -15.56
N ARG A 468 -32.12 9.95 -14.37
CA ARG A 468 -32.84 10.16 -13.11
C ARG A 468 -32.23 11.26 -12.27
N ALA A 469 -30.89 11.33 -12.24
CA ALA A 469 -30.17 12.35 -11.49
C ALA A 469 -28.76 12.57 -12.05
N SER A 470 -28.17 13.74 -11.76
CA SER A 470 -26.79 14.05 -12.11
C SER A 470 -26.15 14.90 -11.03
N TYR A 471 -24.93 14.54 -10.62
CA TYR A 471 -24.20 15.18 -9.53
C TYR A 471 -22.79 15.58 -9.98
N PRO A 472 -22.30 16.78 -9.64
CA PRO A 472 -20.89 17.09 -9.83
C PRO A 472 -20.04 16.19 -8.93
N LEU A 473 -18.89 15.73 -9.43
CA LEU A 473 -17.92 14.98 -8.63
C LEU A 473 -16.82 15.93 -8.13
N PRO A 474 -16.42 15.84 -6.84
CA PRO A 474 -15.36 16.66 -6.26
C PRO A 474 -13.97 16.12 -6.63
N LEU A 475 -13.72 16.01 -7.92
CA LEU A 475 -12.45 15.58 -8.51
C LEU A 475 -11.57 16.80 -8.81
N PHE A 476 -10.26 16.65 -8.66
CA PHE A 476 -9.32 17.70 -9.06
C PHE A 476 -9.35 17.84 -10.58
N GLN A 477 -9.56 19.06 -11.09
CA GLN A 477 -9.46 19.31 -12.53
C GLN A 477 -7.98 19.27 -12.94
N SER A 478 -7.51 18.11 -13.41
CA SER A 478 -6.13 17.89 -13.89
C SER A 478 -5.82 18.59 -15.24
N SER A 479 -6.79 19.33 -15.79
CA SER A 479 -6.83 19.80 -17.18
C SER A 479 -5.66 20.69 -17.60
N GLN A 480 -4.88 21.23 -16.66
CA GLN A 480 -3.78 22.15 -16.98
C GLN A 480 -2.38 21.52 -17.03
N TYR A 481 -2.18 20.29 -16.56
CA TYR A 481 -0.80 19.84 -16.28
C TYR A 481 -0.30 18.62 -17.04
N LEU A 482 -1.11 17.75 -17.65
CA LEU A 482 -0.60 16.50 -18.26
C LEU A 482 0.30 16.67 -19.51
N ALA A 483 0.59 17.92 -19.91
CA ALA A 483 1.35 18.36 -21.08
C ALA A 483 2.89 18.18 -21.08
N ARG A 484 3.50 17.35 -20.22
CA ARG A 484 4.97 17.10 -20.33
C ARG A 484 5.37 15.62 -20.18
N GLY A 485 5.35 14.91 -21.31
CA GLY A 485 6.44 14.03 -21.74
C GLY A 485 6.79 12.76 -20.93
N ARG A 486 5.83 11.94 -20.50
CA ARG A 486 6.11 10.56 -20.02
C ARG A 486 5.00 9.59 -20.45
N ILE A 487 5.35 8.32 -20.68
CA ILE A 487 4.43 7.21 -20.97
C ILE A 487 3.75 6.79 -19.66
N TRP A 488 2.42 6.69 -19.64
CA TRP A 488 1.63 6.29 -18.48
C TRP A 488 0.51 5.38 -18.96
N ALA A 489 0.24 4.28 -18.24
CA ALA A 489 -0.92 3.43 -18.46
C ALA A 489 -1.83 3.55 -17.24
N GLY A 490 -3.06 4.06 -17.40
CA GLY A 490 -4.08 3.98 -16.35
C GLY A 490 -5.08 5.12 -16.21
N LEU A 491 -6.03 4.92 -15.29
CA LEU A 491 -7.11 5.84 -14.94
C LEU A 491 -6.67 6.92 -13.94
N ASP A 492 -6.89 8.19 -14.27
CA ASP A 492 -6.62 9.30 -13.34
C ASP A 492 -7.51 9.26 -12.10
N PHE A 493 -8.70 8.68 -12.20
CA PHE A 493 -9.69 8.53 -11.14
C PHE A 493 -10.29 7.12 -11.18
N THR A 494 -10.67 6.60 -10.02
CA THR A 494 -11.44 5.34 -9.92
C THR A 494 -12.70 5.62 -9.12
N ALA A 495 -13.81 5.03 -9.57
CA ALA A 495 -15.08 5.06 -8.84
C ALA A 495 -15.66 3.64 -8.79
N GLU A 496 -16.14 3.25 -7.62
CA GLU A 496 -16.88 2.01 -7.41
C GLU A 496 -18.25 2.31 -6.80
N LEU A 497 -19.27 1.55 -7.23
CA LEU A 497 -20.62 1.61 -6.69
C LEU A 497 -20.84 0.42 -5.74
N ASP A 498 -21.09 0.71 -4.48
CA ASP A 498 -21.47 -0.28 -3.48
C ASP A 498 -23.00 -0.41 -3.44
N SER A 499 -23.52 -1.39 -4.20
CA SER A 499 -24.96 -1.71 -4.29
C SER A 499 -25.54 -2.41 -3.07
N TRP A 500 -24.72 -2.70 -2.04
CA TRP A 500 -25.11 -3.46 -0.84
C TRP A 500 -25.45 -2.54 0.34
N THR A 501 -25.55 -1.25 0.06
CA THR A 501 -25.97 -0.21 1.00
C THR A 501 -27.24 0.45 0.50
N ASP A 502 -28.04 0.97 1.43
CA ASP A 502 -29.26 1.71 1.13
C ASP A 502 -29.26 3.04 1.91
N PRO A 503 -29.11 4.19 1.25
CA PRO A 503 -28.83 4.36 -0.19
C PRO A 503 -27.43 3.79 -0.59
N PRO A 504 -27.21 3.46 -1.87
CA PRO A 504 -25.93 2.95 -2.34
C PRO A 504 -24.80 3.96 -2.13
N THR A 505 -23.62 3.48 -1.73
CA THR A 505 -22.45 4.33 -1.53
C THR A 505 -21.52 4.34 -2.75
N ILE A 506 -20.82 5.45 -2.93
CA ILE A 506 -19.86 5.67 -4.01
C ILE A 506 -18.47 5.80 -3.39
N TRP A 507 -17.59 4.89 -3.78
CA TRP A 507 -16.18 4.88 -3.37
C TRP A 507 -15.36 5.58 -4.45
N LEU A 508 -14.96 6.82 -4.18
CA LEU A 508 -14.29 7.68 -5.14
C LEU A 508 -12.83 7.88 -4.77
N VAL A 509 -11.92 7.60 -5.70
CA VAL A 509 -10.52 8.00 -5.63
C VAL A 509 -10.36 9.33 -6.34
N PRO A 510 -10.09 10.44 -5.62
CA PRO A 510 -10.09 11.77 -6.20
C PRO A 510 -8.86 12.10 -7.06
N GLY A 511 -7.97 11.13 -7.29
CA GLY A 511 -6.81 11.25 -8.16
C GLY A 511 -5.47 11.11 -7.43
N HIS A 512 -4.38 11.34 -8.16
CA HIS A 512 -3.03 11.13 -7.65
C HIS A 512 -2.52 12.32 -6.80
N PRO A 513 -1.82 12.07 -5.66
CA PRO A 513 -1.25 13.13 -4.81
C PRO A 513 -0.02 13.86 -5.39
N MET A 514 0.29 13.73 -6.68
CA MET A 514 1.48 14.37 -7.27
C MET A 514 1.06 15.38 -8.31
N ARG A 515 1.45 16.64 -8.06
CA ARG A 515 2.34 17.43 -8.92
C ARG A 515 2.35 18.91 -8.52
N ASP A 516 3.42 19.36 -7.85
CA ASP A 516 4.22 20.54 -8.24
C ASP A 516 5.45 20.63 -7.33
N GLY A 517 6.65 20.49 -7.90
CA GLY A 517 7.94 20.67 -7.22
C GLY A 517 8.79 21.72 -7.94
N ARG A 518 8.17 22.75 -8.53
CA ARG A 518 8.90 23.78 -9.28
C ARG A 518 9.12 25.09 -8.53
N LYS A 519 8.45 25.34 -7.41
CA LYS A 519 8.66 26.59 -6.64
C LYS A 519 9.64 26.44 -5.48
N ASP A 520 9.93 25.23 -5.04
CA ASP A 520 10.98 24.95 -4.08
C ASP A 520 11.75 23.68 -4.50
N ASN A 521 13.07 23.73 -4.41
CA ASN A 521 14.00 22.66 -4.79
C ASN A 521 13.92 21.43 -3.85
N THR A 522 12.76 21.18 -3.24
CA THR A 522 12.49 19.93 -2.54
C THR A 522 12.31 18.84 -3.59
N PRO A 523 12.96 17.67 -3.45
CA PRO A 523 12.80 16.58 -4.39
C PRO A 523 11.35 16.06 -4.33
N TYR A 524 10.50 16.57 -5.23
CA TYR A 524 9.18 16.01 -5.54
C TYR A 524 8.21 15.82 -4.35
N LEU A 525 8.25 16.72 -3.38
CA LEU A 525 7.24 16.83 -2.32
C LEU A 525 6.61 18.21 -2.42
N GLY A 526 5.31 18.22 -2.71
CA GLY A 526 4.66 19.40 -3.27
C GLY A 526 4.63 20.63 -2.37
N LYS A 527 5.06 21.77 -2.91
CA LYS A 527 4.35 23.03 -2.69
C LYS A 527 3.56 23.35 -3.97
N GLY A 528 2.29 22.96 -3.95
CA GLY A 528 1.32 23.13 -5.05
C GLY A 528 0.56 21.86 -5.44
N GLY A 529 0.99 20.69 -4.96
CA GLY A 529 0.29 19.41 -5.16
C GLY A 529 -0.77 19.11 -4.09
N VAL A 530 -1.78 18.33 -4.47
CA VAL A 530 -2.78 17.76 -3.53
C VAL A 530 -2.06 16.86 -2.53
N GLY A 531 -2.05 17.23 -1.24
CA GLY A 531 -1.48 16.40 -0.17
C GLY A 531 -2.08 14.99 -0.13
N TRP A 532 -1.33 14.01 0.38
CA TRP A 532 -1.78 12.61 0.49
C TRP A 532 -3.10 12.46 1.28
N ASP A 533 -3.37 13.37 2.20
CA ASP A 533 -4.62 13.48 2.95
C ASP A 533 -5.83 13.89 2.09
N ASN A 534 -5.61 14.53 0.94
CA ASN A 534 -6.66 14.93 0.01
C ASN A 534 -6.82 13.94 -1.17
N ALA A 535 -5.88 13.01 -1.34
CA ALA A 535 -5.87 11.97 -2.38
C ALA A 535 -6.34 10.58 -1.88
N GLY A 536 -6.79 10.49 -0.63
CA GLY A 536 -7.38 9.28 -0.05
C GLY A 536 -8.75 8.96 -0.66
N ILE A 537 -9.19 7.71 -0.49
CA ILE A 537 -10.52 7.26 -0.88
C ILE A 537 -11.59 8.05 -0.11
N LYS A 538 -12.64 8.47 -0.81
CA LYS A 538 -13.79 9.19 -0.24
C LYS A 538 -15.06 8.40 -0.48
N LEU A 539 -15.85 8.22 0.58
CA LEU A 539 -17.16 7.56 0.51
C LEU A 539 -18.25 8.62 0.46
N TYR A 540 -19.12 8.53 -0.54
CA TYR A 540 -20.29 9.38 -0.68
C TYR A 540 -21.57 8.56 -0.66
N ALA A 541 -22.68 9.18 -0.29
CA ALA A 541 -24.02 8.68 -0.53
C ALA A 541 -24.93 9.81 -0.98
N GLU A 542 -25.99 9.47 -1.70
CA GLU A 542 -27.04 10.42 -2.03
C GLU A 542 -27.84 10.78 -0.77
N THR A 543 -28.03 12.07 -0.51
CA THR A 543 -28.87 12.56 0.58
C THR A 543 -29.45 13.90 0.15
N GLY A 544 -30.78 14.02 0.11
CA GLY A 544 -31.46 15.28 -0.27
C GLY A 544 -31.08 15.78 -1.66
N GLY A 545 -30.96 14.89 -2.65
CA GLY A 545 -30.63 15.24 -4.04
C GLY A 545 -29.19 15.73 -4.25
N LYS A 546 -28.26 15.43 -3.33
CA LYS A 546 -26.83 15.76 -3.43
C LYS A 546 -25.97 14.58 -2.96
N LEU A 547 -24.71 14.56 -3.38
CA LEU A 547 -23.71 13.62 -2.84
C LEU A 547 -23.15 14.17 -1.53
N LYS A 548 -23.46 13.49 -0.41
CA LYS A 548 -22.94 13.78 0.91
C LYS A 548 -21.69 12.94 1.18
N LEU A 549 -20.60 13.59 1.59
CA LEU A 549 -19.39 12.90 2.03
C LEU A 549 -19.66 12.20 3.37
N LEU A 550 -19.48 10.88 3.40
CA LEU A 550 -19.62 10.05 4.60
C LEU A 550 -18.29 9.85 5.31
N ARG A 551 -17.22 9.55 4.54
CA ARG A 551 -15.87 9.29 5.08
C ARG A 551 -14.77 9.78 4.16
N ASP A 552 -13.65 10.13 4.75
CA ASP A 552 -12.44 10.58 4.07
C ASP A 552 -11.24 9.80 4.61
N PHE A 553 -10.78 8.81 3.85
CA PHE A 553 -9.68 7.93 4.27
C PHE A 553 -8.37 8.69 4.41
N GLY A 554 -8.16 9.75 3.64
CA GLY A 554 -6.94 10.55 3.71
C GLY A 554 -6.88 11.34 5.03
N LYS A 555 -7.97 11.98 5.42
CA LYS A 555 -8.08 12.64 6.74
C LYS A 555 -7.99 11.66 7.90
N GLU A 556 -8.62 10.49 7.78
CA GLU A 556 -8.54 9.46 8.82
C GLU A 556 -7.12 8.89 8.95
N ALA A 557 -6.43 8.65 7.84
CA ALA A 557 -5.04 8.22 7.84
C ALA A 557 -4.12 9.29 8.46
N LYS A 558 -4.34 10.58 8.16
CA LYS A 558 -3.58 11.69 8.75
C LYS A 558 -3.64 11.72 10.27
N LYS A 559 -4.81 11.38 10.83
CA LYS A 559 -5.02 11.29 12.28
C LYS A 559 -4.37 10.04 12.89
N ALA A 560 -4.27 8.95 12.12
CA ALA A 560 -3.84 7.66 12.62
C ALA A 560 -2.32 7.42 12.55
N VAL A 561 -1.60 8.13 11.68
CA VAL A 561 -0.15 7.95 11.51
C VAL A 561 0.59 9.27 11.53
N VAL A 562 1.77 9.29 12.14
CA VAL A 562 2.63 10.49 12.21
C VAL A 562 3.12 10.90 10.82
N ARG A 563 3.47 9.92 9.98
CA ARG A 563 3.98 10.14 8.63
C ARG A 563 3.07 9.50 7.57
N LEU A 564 2.33 10.34 6.85
CA LEU A 564 1.46 9.93 5.74
C LEU A 564 2.22 9.57 4.47
N VAL A 565 3.34 10.22 4.22
CA VAL A 565 4.13 10.02 3.00
C VAL A 565 5.30 9.10 3.32
N PRO A 566 5.36 7.88 2.77
CA PRO A 566 6.54 7.05 2.96
C PRO A 566 7.77 7.71 2.31
N PRO A 567 8.99 7.48 2.82
CA PRO A 567 10.20 7.98 2.19
C PRO A 567 10.35 7.38 0.78
N MET A 568 10.86 8.15 -0.18
CA MET A 568 10.96 7.71 -1.58
C MET A 568 11.79 6.43 -1.76
N PHE A 569 12.71 6.14 -0.84
CA PHE A 569 13.46 4.88 -0.81
C PHE A 569 13.48 4.33 0.61
N ALA A 570 13.25 3.02 0.74
CA ALA A 570 13.21 2.31 2.02
C ALA A 570 14.63 2.06 2.59
N ARG A 571 15.44 3.11 2.71
CA ARG A 571 16.71 3.07 3.47
C ARG A 571 16.43 3.52 4.90
N GLN A 572 15.77 2.65 5.65
CA GLN A 572 15.52 2.89 7.07
C GLN A 572 16.77 2.52 7.87
N ARG A 573 17.19 3.43 8.75
CA ARG A 573 18.27 3.20 9.71
C ARG A 573 17.72 3.43 11.10
N LEU A 574 17.89 2.44 11.97
CA LEU A 574 17.47 2.48 13.36
C LEU A 574 18.68 2.83 14.22
N TYR A 575 18.52 3.86 15.05
CA TYR A 575 19.51 4.29 16.03
C TYR A 575 18.91 4.21 17.42
N VAL A 576 19.75 3.95 18.41
CA VAL A 576 19.37 3.93 19.82
C VAL A 576 20.14 5.04 20.52
N ASN A 577 19.46 5.86 21.31
CA ASN A 577 20.13 6.75 22.25
C ASN A 577 20.37 5.95 23.55
N PRO A 578 21.63 5.57 23.86
CA PRO A 578 21.91 4.65 24.97
C PRO A 578 21.61 5.26 26.35
N LYS A 579 21.59 6.60 26.46
CA LYS A 579 21.27 7.29 27.72
C LYS A 579 19.77 7.29 28.02
N THR A 580 18.93 7.40 26.99
CA THR A 580 17.47 7.55 27.17
C THR A 580 16.68 6.29 26.82
N GLY A 581 17.28 5.36 26.06
CA GLY A 581 16.59 4.19 25.52
C GLY A 581 15.66 4.51 24.34
N LEU A 582 15.53 5.78 23.93
CA LEU A 582 14.71 6.18 22.79
C LEU A 582 15.31 5.67 21.48
N LEU A 583 14.42 5.27 20.56
CA LEU A 583 14.77 4.83 19.22
C LEU A 583 14.58 5.97 18.23
N TYR A 584 15.44 6.03 17.21
CA TYR A 584 15.36 7.01 16.14
C TYR A 584 15.43 6.32 14.78
N VAL A 585 14.47 6.59 13.91
CA VAL A 585 14.45 6.09 12.54
C VAL A 585 14.79 7.23 11.59
N ALA A 586 15.90 7.08 10.87
CA ALA A 586 16.26 7.97 9.78
C ALA A 586 15.96 7.32 8.43
N GLU A 587 15.47 8.14 7.47
CA GLU A 587 15.04 7.66 6.16
C GLU A 587 15.47 8.64 5.07
N GLY A 588 15.97 8.15 3.94
CA GLY A 588 16.43 9.00 2.84
C GLY A 588 15.34 9.92 2.28
N GLN A 589 15.52 11.24 2.40
CA GLN A 589 14.54 12.28 2.05
C GLN A 589 15.07 13.36 1.07
N THR A 590 16.36 13.32 0.71
CA THR A 590 17.01 14.33 -0.15
C THR A 590 17.14 13.92 -1.62
N THR A 591 17.63 14.84 -2.47
CA THR A 591 17.74 14.72 -3.94
C THR A 591 18.53 13.50 -4.44
N HIS A 592 19.38 12.92 -3.59
CA HIS A 592 20.22 11.75 -3.87
C HIS A 592 19.93 10.56 -2.95
N TYR A 593 18.88 10.67 -2.13
CA TYR A 593 18.29 9.54 -1.41
C TYR A 593 19.25 8.83 -0.42
N LYS A 594 20.27 9.56 0.04
CA LYS A 594 21.25 9.11 1.04
C LYS A 594 21.12 9.85 2.37
N ALA A 595 20.73 11.13 2.31
CA ALA A 595 20.58 11.98 3.48
C ALA A 595 19.12 12.14 3.91
N PHE A 596 18.95 12.54 5.16
CA PHE A 596 17.70 12.70 5.86
C PHE A 596 17.66 14.07 6.55
N LYS A 597 16.46 14.66 6.60
CA LYS A 597 16.22 16.01 7.12
C LYS A 597 15.45 15.96 8.43
N ASP A 598 14.58 14.97 8.53
CA ASP A 598 13.71 14.74 9.67
C ASP A 598 13.79 13.26 10.04
N ILE A 599 14.01 12.98 11.33
CA ILE A 599 14.03 11.64 11.89
C ILE A 599 12.76 11.39 12.69
N LEU A 600 12.46 10.12 12.94
CA LEU A 600 11.32 9.71 13.75
C LEU A 600 11.84 9.25 15.09
N GLU A 601 11.50 9.96 16.15
CA GLU A 601 11.75 9.51 17.51
C GLU A 601 10.61 8.60 17.96
N ILE A 602 10.96 7.44 18.51
CA ILE A 602 10.04 6.42 19.00
C ILE A 602 10.41 6.14 20.45
N ASP A 603 9.45 6.34 21.33
CA ASP A 603 9.53 5.88 22.71
C ASP A 603 9.09 4.42 22.77
N PRO A 604 9.99 3.45 23.01
CA PRO A 604 9.63 2.03 23.03
C PRO A 604 8.77 1.66 24.24
N ALA A 605 8.73 2.47 25.31
CA ALA A 605 7.94 2.20 26.51
C ALA A 605 6.47 2.62 26.35
N THR A 606 6.20 3.67 25.59
CA THR A 606 4.83 4.17 25.35
C THR A 606 4.33 3.92 23.92
N GLY A 607 5.23 3.58 22.99
CA GLY A 607 4.92 3.52 21.56
C GLY A 607 4.67 4.89 20.93
N ARG A 608 4.90 5.99 21.66
CA ARG A 608 4.73 7.35 21.15
C ARG A 608 5.77 7.62 20.07
N ILE A 609 5.31 8.15 18.94
CA ILE A 609 6.17 8.53 17.81
C ILE A 609 6.02 10.03 17.56
N ARG A 610 7.13 10.73 17.30
CA ARG A 610 7.11 12.11 16.81
C ARG A 610 8.17 12.33 15.74
N GLU A 611 7.93 13.29 14.87
CA GLU A 611 8.90 13.76 13.89
C GLU A 611 9.83 14.80 14.53
N VAL A 612 11.14 14.64 14.33
CA VAL A 612 12.18 15.54 14.83
C VAL A 612 12.95 16.10 13.65
N LYS A 613 12.96 17.42 13.53
CA LYS A 613 13.69 18.13 12.48
C LYS A 613 15.16 18.27 12.84
N LEU A 614 16.05 17.97 11.91
CA LEU A 614 17.49 18.13 12.10
C LEU A 614 17.93 19.58 11.79
N PRO A 615 19.02 20.06 12.43
CA PRO A 615 19.58 21.38 12.21
C PRO A 615 20.16 21.56 10.79
N PHE A 616 20.63 20.47 10.19
CA PHE A 616 21.03 20.38 8.78
C PHE A 616 20.78 18.97 8.26
N ASP A 617 20.78 18.81 6.94
CA ASP A 617 20.61 17.51 6.29
C ASP A 617 21.81 16.59 6.62
N ALA A 618 21.57 15.45 7.25
CA ALA A 618 22.62 14.49 7.63
C ALA A 618 22.60 13.26 6.71
N GLU A 619 23.78 12.76 6.35
CA GLU A 619 23.93 11.46 5.71
C GLU A 619 24.00 10.31 6.71
N ASP A 620 24.42 10.60 7.94
CA ASP A 620 24.48 9.62 9.01
C ASP A 620 24.39 10.29 10.39
N MET A 621 24.09 9.49 11.40
CA MET A 621 24.03 9.94 12.79
C MET A 621 24.50 8.86 13.77
N ALA A 622 24.94 9.28 14.95
CA ALA A 622 25.24 8.37 16.05
C ALA A 622 24.98 9.04 17.39
N PHE A 623 24.77 8.24 18.43
CA PHE A 623 24.75 8.72 19.81
C PHE A 623 25.98 8.19 20.56
N ASP A 624 26.59 9.04 21.38
CA ASP A 624 27.56 8.57 22.36
C ASP A 624 26.88 8.02 23.63
N THR A 625 27.69 7.49 24.55
CA THR A 625 27.23 6.94 25.84
C THR A 625 26.58 7.97 26.75
N GLN A 626 26.81 9.27 26.51
CA GLN A 626 26.19 10.38 27.22
C GLN A 626 24.93 10.91 26.54
N GLY A 627 24.51 10.28 25.44
CA GLY A 627 23.32 10.64 24.67
C GLY A 627 23.48 11.89 23.80
N ARG A 628 24.71 12.35 23.54
CA ARG A 628 25.00 13.46 22.61
C ARG A 628 24.87 12.94 21.19
N LEU A 629 24.28 13.73 20.32
CA LEU A 629 24.01 13.39 18.93
C LEU A 629 25.13 13.88 18.03
N TYR A 630 25.70 12.96 17.25
CA TYR A 630 26.64 13.25 16.18
C TYR A 630 25.88 13.23 14.86
N LEU A 631 26.00 14.30 14.07
CA LEU A 631 25.44 14.41 12.72
C LEU A 631 26.57 14.58 11.73
N ARG A 632 26.57 13.73 10.68
CA ARG A 632 27.58 13.75 9.64
C ARG A 632 26.94 14.13 8.30
N SER A 633 27.49 15.14 7.62
CA SER A 633 27.22 15.39 6.19
C SER A 633 28.31 14.71 5.33
N HIS A 634 28.46 15.09 4.06
CA HIS A 634 29.51 14.54 3.22
C HIS A 634 30.92 14.84 3.76
N ASP A 635 31.13 16.06 4.25
CA ASP A 635 32.43 16.64 4.60
C ASP A 635 32.44 17.34 5.98
N LYS A 636 31.35 17.23 6.76
CA LYS A 636 31.23 17.87 8.08
C LYS A 636 30.76 16.89 9.15
N LEU A 637 31.25 17.06 10.37
CA LEU A 637 30.82 16.32 11.56
C LEU A 637 30.55 17.29 12.70
N ALA A 638 29.30 17.34 13.15
CA ALA A 638 28.86 18.22 14.23
C ALA A 638 28.25 17.42 15.38
N ARG A 639 28.36 17.94 16.60
CA ARG A 639 27.90 17.30 17.84
C ARG A 639 26.89 18.19 18.55
N PHE A 640 25.77 17.63 18.99
CA PHE A 640 24.66 18.37 19.59
C PHE A 640 24.15 17.71 20.88
N GLU A 641 23.64 18.56 21.75
CA GLU A 641 22.70 18.14 22.78
C GLU A 641 21.29 18.04 22.17
N MET A 642 20.73 16.83 22.13
CA MET A 642 19.52 16.52 21.35
C MET A 642 18.28 17.31 21.76
N ASN A 643 18.10 17.57 23.05
CA ASN A 643 16.89 18.24 23.57
C ASN A 643 16.88 19.74 23.27
N THR A 644 18.05 20.38 23.27
CA THR A 644 18.20 21.83 23.12
C THR A 644 18.65 22.22 21.72
N TRP A 645 19.14 21.27 20.93
CA TRP A 645 19.89 21.51 19.68
C TRP A 645 21.05 22.50 19.87
N ARG A 646 21.55 22.61 21.10
CA ARG A 646 22.78 23.33 21.42
C ARG A 646 23.94 22.53 20.86
N GLU A 647 24.74 23.20 20.06
CA GLU A 647 25.96 22.63 19.52
C GLU A 647 27.02 22.50 20.62
N ILE A 648 27.75 21.39 20.59
CA ILE A 648 28.85 21.10 21.51
C ILE A 648 30.12 21.06 20.66
N PRO A 649 30.92 22.13 20.64
CA PRO A 649 32.10 22.22 19.79
C PRO A 649 33.11 21.12 20.12
N PHE A 650 33.95 20.80 19.13
CA PHE A 650 35.12 19.95 19.33
C PHE A 650 36.30 20.82 19.77
N ASP A 651 37.20 20.24 20.55
CA ASP A 651 38.40 20.94 21.03
C ASP A 651 39.37 21.31 19.87
N TYR A 652 39.14 20.74 18.68
CA TYR A 652 39.98 20.86 17.49
C TYR A 652 39.17 21.17 16.19
N GLY A 653 37.99 21.78 16.31
CA GLY A 653 37.11 22.04 15.16
C GLY A 653 37.15 23.46 14.59
N GLU A 654 36.74 23.64 13.34
CA GLU A 654 36.56 24.95 12.67
C GLU A 654 35.09 25.29 12.42
N GLU A 655 34.71 26.57 12.56
CA GLU A 655 33.34 27.03 12.32
C GLU A 655 33.07 27.22 10.82
N HIS A 656 31.96 26.66 10.35
CA HIS A 656 31.51 26.82 8.97
C HIS A 656 30.13 27.44 8.90
N ALA A 657 30.00 28.62 8.30
CA ALA A 657 28.76 29.39 8.25
C ALA A 657 27.57 28.72 7.52
N LYS A 658 27.81 27.64 6.73
CA LYS A 658 26.81 27.07 5.82
C LYS A 658 27.01 25.56 5.59
N VAL A 659 26.39 24.71 6.42
CA VAL A 659 26.44 23.25 6.23
C VAL A 659 25.16 22.69 5.60
N GLY A 660 25.34 21.93 4.53
CA GLY A 660 24.33 21.10 3.88
C GLY A 660 24.97 19.79 3.40
N THR A 661 24.20 18.91 2.77
CA THR A 661 24.79 17.73 2.11
C THR A 661 25.50 18.13 0.82
N SER A 662 26.46 17.34 0.34
CA SER A 662 27.25 17.63 -0.88
C SER A 662 26.41 17.84 -2.14
N LEU A 663 25.10 17.55 -2.12
CA LEU A 663 24.26 17.52 -3.32
C LEU A 663 22.81 18.00 -3.11
N SER A 664 22.45 18.61 -1.97
CA SER A 664 21.09 19.15 -1.78
C SER A 664 20.96 20.58 -2.29
N ARG A 665 19.87 20.85 -3.02
CA ARG A 665 19.45 22.20 -3.42
C ARG A 665 18.55 22.87 -2.36
N ASP A 666 18.52 22.34 -1.14
CA ASP A 666 17.77 22.91 -0.02
C ASP A 666 18.55 24.12 0.56
N THR A 667 17.81 25.11 1.06
CA THR A 667 18.36 26.37 1.58
C THR A 667 18.59 26.35 3.08
N ARG A 668 18.14 25.31 3.82
CA ARG A 668 18.46 25.17 5.24
C ARG A 668 19.96 24.95 5.42
N ARG A 669 20.60 25.93 6.06
CA ARG A 669 22.03 25.93 6.37
C ARG A 669 22.17 26.46 7.78
N ARG A 670 22.89 25.75 8.64
CA ARG A 670 23.29 26.24 9.96
C ARG A 670 24.82 26.34 9.99
N ALA A 671 25.32 27.31 10.75
CA ALA A 671 26.72 27.31 11.12
C ALA A 671 27.00 26.11 12.03
N VAL A 672 28.11 25.39 11.82
CA VAL A 672 28.56 24.32 12.72
C VAL A 672 30.08 24.35 12.91
N ALA A 673 30.56 24.01 14.10
CA ALA A 673 31.94 23.71 14.41
C ALA A 673 32.24 22.24 14.06
N SER A 674 32.91 22.03 12.92
CA SER A 674 33.18 20.70 12.38
C SER A 674 34.46 20.10 12.95
N ALA A 675 34.44 18.82 13.32
CA ALA A 675 35.65 18.07 13.68
C ALA A 675 36.53 17.66 12.49
N VAL A 676 36.06 17.89 11.26
CA VAL A 676 36.78 17.57 10.02
C VAL A 676 37.36 18.89 9.48
N PRO A 677 38.70 19.07 9.48
CA PRO A 677 39.36 20.13 8.73
C PRO A 677 39.19 19.86 7.24
N LEU A 678 39.00 20.91 6.43
CA LEU A 678 38.84 20.81 4.97
C LEU A 678 39.94 20.01 4.25
#